data_AF-A0A2J8XFW6-F1
#
_entry.id   AF-A0A2J8XFW6-F1
#
_cell.length_a   1.000
_cell.length_b   1.000
_cell.length_c   1.000
_cell.angle_alpha   90.00
_cell.angle_beta   90.00
_cell.angle_gamma   90.00
#
_symmetry.space_group_name_H-M   'P 1'
#
loop_
_entity.id
_entity.type
_entity.pdbx_description
1 polymer ?
#
loop_
_entity_poly.entity_id
_entity_poly.type
_entity_poly.pdbx_seq_one_letter_code
_entity_poly.pdbx_strand_id
1 'polypeptide(L)'
;MAQCVQSVQELIPDSFVPCVAALCSDEAERLTRLNHLSFAELLKPFSRLTSEVHMRDPNNQLHVIKNLKIAVSNIVTQPPQPGAIRKLLNDVVSGSQPAEGLVANVITAGDYDLNISATTPWFESYRETFLQSMPASDHEFLNHYLACMLVASSSEAEPVEQFSKLSQEQHRIQHNSDYSYPKWFIPNTLKYYVLLHDVSAGDEQRAESIYEEMKQKYGTQGCYLLKINSRTSNRASDEQIPDPWSQYLQKNSIQNQESYEDGPCTITSNKNSDNNLLSLDGLDNEVKDGLPNNFRAHPLQLEQSSDPSNSIDGPGHIRSASSLHETKKGNTGIIHGACLTLTDHDRIRQFIQEFTFRGLLPHIEKTIRQLNDQLISRKGLSRSLFSATKKWFSGSKVPEKSINELKNTSGLLYPPEAPELQIRKMADLCFLVQHYDLAYSCYHTAKKDFLNDQAMLYAAGALEMAAVSAFLQPGAPRPYPAHYMDTAIQTYRDICKNMVLAERCVLLSAELLKSQSKYSEAAALLIRLTSEDSDLRSALLLEQAAHCFINMKSPMVRKYAFHMILAGHRFSKAGQKKHALRCYCQAMQVYKGKGWSLAEDHINFTIGRQSYTLRQLDNAVSAFRHILINESKQSAAQQGAFLREYLYVYKSVSQLSPDGPLPQLPLPYINSSATRVFFGHDRRPADGEKQAATHVSLDQEYDSESSQQWRELEEQVVSVVNKGVIPSNFHPTQYCLNSYSDNSRFPLAVVAEPITVEVAFRNPLKVPLLLTDLSLLWKFHPKDFSGKDNEEVKQLITSEPEMIGTEVISEFLINGEESKVARLKLFPHHIGELHILGVVYNLGTIQGSMTVDGIGVLPGCHTGKYSLSMSVRGKQDLEIQGPRLNNTKEEKTSVKYGPDRRLDPIITEEMPLLETLGLAQEVNQR
;
A
#
# COMPACT_ATOMS: atom_id res chain seq x y z
N MET A 1 -1.30 -8.01 -16.37
CA MET A 1 -1.27 -9.42 -15.89
C MET A 1 -0.81 -9.40 -14.44
N ALA A 2 -0.96 -10.41 -13.60
CA ALA A 2 -0.04 -10.55 -12.47
C ALA A 2 0.66 -11.87 -12.77
N GLN A 3 1.49 -11.83 -13.81
CA GLN A 3 2.19 -13.02 -14.25
C GLN A 3 3.23 -13.32 -13.18
N CYS A 4 3.17 -14.54 -12.65
CA CYS A 4 4.31 -15.10 -11.95
C CYS A 4 5.48 -15.05 -12.93
N VAL A 5 6.59 -14.40 -12.54
CA VAL A 5 7.78 -14.30 -13.40
C VAL A 5 8.29 -15.69 -13.82
N GLN A 6 8.06 -16.69 -12.97
CA GLN A 6 8.40 -18.09 -13.22
C GLN A 6 7.18 -18.88 -13.73
N SER A 7 7.40 -19.81 -14.66
CA SER A 7 6.39 -20.79 -15.02
C SER A 7 6.07 -21.70 -13.83
N VAL A 8 4.89 -22.33 -13.79
CA VAL A 8 4.56 -23.27 -12.69
C VAL A 8 5.49 -24.48 -12.68
N GLN A 9 6.01 -24.86 -13.86
CA GLN A 9 7.02 -25.89 -14.04
C GLN A 9 8.39 -25.53 -13.45
N GLU A 10 8.67 -24.25 -13.21
CA GLU A 10 9.89 -23.79 -12.52
C GLU A 10 9.62 -23.47 -11.05
N LEU A 11 8.49 -22.80 -10.76
CA LEU A 11 8.12 -22.36 -9.42
C LEU A 11 8.02 -23.53 -8.43
N ILE A 12 7.36 -24.62 -8.82
CA ILE A 12 7.13 -25.73 -7.90
C ILE A 12 8.44 -26.47 -7.58
N PRO A 13 9.26 -26.89 -8.57
CA PRO A 13 10.56 -27.50 -8.26
C PRO A 13 11.48 -26.56 -7.47
N ASP A 14 11.42 -25.24 -7.71
CA ASP A 14 12.21 -24.26 -6.96
C ASP A 14 11.77 -24.06 -5.51
N SER A 15 10.53 -24.42 -5.20
CA SER A 15 9.95 -24.35 -3.85
C SER A 15 10.26 -25.58 -3.00
N PHE A 16 10.60 -26.71 -3.64
CA PHE A 16 10.87 -27.98 -2.97
C PHE A 16 12.21 -28.54 -3.46
N VAL A 17 13.28 -28.19 -2.75
CA VAL A 17 14.65 -28.51 -3.13
C VAL A 17 15.31 -29.39 -2.08
N PRO A 18 16.22 -30.32 -2.47
CA PRO A 18 17.06 -31.05 -1.52
C PRO A 18 17.74 -30.13 -0.50
N CYS A 19 17.43 -30.32 0.78
CA CYS A 19 18.06 -29.58 1.88
C CYS A 19 19.35 -30.25 2.32
N VAL A 20 20.42 -29.46 2.46
CA VAL A 20 21.75 -29.88 2.90
C VAL A 20 22.20 -28.98 4.05
N ALA A 21 22.55 -29.60 5.17
CA ALA A 21 23.09 -28.89 6.31
C ALA A 21 24.57 -28.53 6.07
N ALA A 22 25.02 -27.40 6.60
CA ALA A 22 26.43 -27.06 6.72
C ALA A 22 26.81 -26.89 8.20
N LEU A 23 27.87 -27.58 8.61
CA LEU A 23 28.49 -27.42 9.93
C LEU A 23 29.96 -27.07 9.72
N CYS A 24 30.30 -25.83 10.07
CA CYS A 24 31.61 -25.23 9.79
C CYS A 24 32.42 -25.09 11.08
N SER A 25 33.75 -25.22 10.99
CA SER A 25 34.64 -24.76 12.05
C SER A 25 34.68 -23.22 12.10
N ASP A 26 35.04 -22.68 13.26
CA ASP A 26 35.16 -21.23 13.46
C ASP A 26 36.15 -20.61 12.47
N GLU A 27 37.26 -21.30 12.18
CA GLU A 27 38.26 -20.83 11.23
C GLU A 27 37.75 -20.87 9.78
N ALA A 28 36.95 -21.89 9.41
CA ALA A 28 36.33 -21.94 8.09
C ALA A 28 35.32 -20.79 7.89
N GLU A 29 34.49 -20.51 8.90
CA GLU A 29 33.59 -19.34 8.91
C GLU A 29 34.36 -18.03 8.88
N ARG A 30 35.49 -17.93 9.60
CA ARG A 30 36.36 -16.74 9.56
C ARG A 30 36.86 -16.46 8.15
N LEU A 31 37.27 -17.49 7.40
CA LEU A 31 37.73 -17.35 6.01
C LEU A 31 36.63 -16.89 5.05
N THR A 32 35.40 -17.41 5.18
CA THR A 32 34.28 -16.96 4.33
C THR A 32 33.84 -15.53 4.70
N ARG A 33 33.90 -15.17 5.99
CA ARG A 33 33.54 -13.83 6.49
C ARG A 33 34.45 -12.71 6.01
N LEU A 34 35.65 -13.02 5.50
CA LEU A 34 36.47 -12.05 4.75
C LEU A 34 35.72 -11.47 3.54
N ASN A 35 34.72 -12.21 3.03
CA ASN A 35 33.84 -11.80 1.93
C ASN A 35 32.47 -11.26 2.39
N HIS A 36 32.28 -11.03 3.69
CA HIS A 36 30.99 -10.68 4.30
C HIS A 36 29.89 -11.73 4.09
N LEU A 37 30.27 -13.02 4.05
CA LEU A 37 29.38 -14.16 3.81
C LEU A 37 29.69 -15.29 4.80
N SER A 38 28.67 -15.94 5.35
CA SER A 38 28.82 -17.29 5.92
C SER A 38 29.08 -18.32 4.82
N PHE A 39 29.52 -19.53 5.18
CA PHE A 39 29.75 -20.58 4.18
C PHE A 39 28.48 -20.93 3.39
N ALA A 40 27.33 -21.06 4.07
CA ALA A 40 26.07 -21.33 3.39
C ALA A 40 25.66 -20.20 2.43
N GLU A 41 25.87 -18.94 2.82
CA GLU A 41 25.59 -17.76 1.98
C GLU A 41 26.52 -17.70 0.76
N LEU A 42 27.80 -18.03 0.93
CA LEU A 42 28.80 -18.10 -0.13
C LEU A 42 28.32 -18.99 -1.29
N LEU A 43 27.73 -20.14 -0.97
CA LEU A 43 27.27 -21.12 -1.96
C LEU A 43 25.97 -20.74 -2.66
N LYS A 44 25.11 -19.93 -2.02
CA LYS A 44 23.72 -19.70 -2.40
C LYS A 44 23.48 -19.34 -3.88
N PRO A 45 24.29 -18.48 -4.55
CA PRO A 45 24.11 -18.17 -5.97
C PRO A 45 24.46 -19.33 -6.92
N PHE A 46 25.26 -20.29 -6.46
CA PHE A 46 25.80 -21.38 -7.27
C PHE A 46 25.04 -22.70 -7.05
N SER A 47 24.02 -22.70 -6.18
CA SER A 47 23.28 -23.91 -5.78
C SER A 47 22.34 -24.48 -6.85
N ARG A 48 22.23 -23.86 -8.03
CA ARG A 48 21.50 -24.40 -9.18
C ARG A 48 22.47 -25.00 -10.19
N LEU A 49 22.29 -26.28 -10.49
CA LEU A 49 23.06 -26.97 -11.52
C LEU A 49 22.64 -26.49 -12.91
N THR A 50 23.62 -26.22 -13.76
CA THR A 50 23.42 -25.85 -15.17
C THR A 50 23.39 -27.05 -16.11
N SER A 51 23.86 -28.20 -15.65
CA SER A 51 23.96 -29.43 -16.44
C SER A 51 22.80 -30.36 -16.12
N GLU A 52 22.32 -31.09 -17.13
CA GLU A 52 21.40 -32.21 -16.91
C GLU A 52 22.10 -33.31 -16.12
N VAL A 53 21.36 -33.95 -15.21
CA VAL A 53 21.86 -35.02 -14.38
C VAL A 53 21.05 -36.28 -14.60
N HIS A 54 21.69 -37.44 -14.45
CA HIS A 54 21.04 -38.73 -14.57
C HIS A 54 21.10 -39.48 -13.24
N MET A 55 20.00 -40.12 -12.89
CA MET A 55 19.91 -41.08 -11.78
C MET A 55 19.23 -42.35 -12.27
N ARG A 56 19.44 -43.50 -11.61
CA ARG A 56 18.64 -44.69 -11.91
C ARG A 56 17.52 -44.91 -10.91
N ASP A 57 16.36 -45.27 -11.41
CA ASP A 57 15.22 -45.69 -10.59
C ASP A 57 15.44 -47.10 -10.00
N PRO A 58 14.55 -47.58 -9.12
CA PRO A 58 14.62 -48.96 -8.60
C PRO A 58 14.55 -50.07 -9.65
N ASN A 59 14.01 -49.78 -10.83
CA ASN A 59 13.97 -50.72 -11.96
C ASN A 59 15.21 -50.59 -12.87
N ASN A 60 16.22 -49.84 -12.44
CA ASN A 60 17.45 -49.55 -13.17
C ASN A 60 17.22 -48.79 -14.50
N GLN A 61 16.10 -48.07 -14.63
CA GLN A 61 15.81 -47.13 -15.71
C GLN A 61 16.46 -45.78 -15.43
N LEU A 62 16.96 -45.13 -16.48
CA LEU A 62 17.64 -43.84 -16.39
C LEU A 62 16.62 -42.70 -16.37
N HIS A 63 16.67 -41.87 -15.34
CA HIS A 63 15.83 -40.68 -15.16
C HIS A 63 16.67 -39.41 -15.32
N VAL A 64 16.12 -38.41 -16.02
CA VAL A 64 16.79 -37.14 -16.29
C VAL A 64 16.27 -36.06 -15.34
N ILE A 65 17.19 -35.39 -14.65
CA ILE A 65 16.92 -34.27 -13.75
C ILE A 65 17.47 -33.00 -14.40
N LYS A 66 16.64 -31.95 -14.50
CA LYS A 66 17.03 -30.70 -15.15
C LYS A 66 17.07 -29.56 -14.15
N ASN A 67 18.08 -28.69 -14.26
CA ASN A 67 18.20 -27.49 -13.43
C ASN A 67 18.06 -27.74 -11.93
N LEU A 68 18.57 -28.88 -11.43
CA LEU A 68 18.43 -29.25 -10.02
C LEU A 68 19.01 -28.15 -9.14
N LYS A 69 18.20 -27.65 -8.21
CA LYS A 69 18.60 -26.69 -7.21
C LYS A 69 18.70 -27.40 -5.86
N ILE A 70 19.74 -27.10 -5.09
CA ILE A 70 19.87 -27.55 -3.70
C ILE A 70 19.79 -26.35 -2.75
N ALA A 71 19.36 -26.57 -1.51
CA ALA A 71 19.40 -25.56 -0.45
C ALA A 71 20.46 -25.94 0.57
N VAL A 72 21.49 -25.10 0.72
CA VAL A 72 22.49 -25.25 1.77
C VAL A 72 22.21 -24.23 2.86
N SER A 73 22.14 -24.68 4.11
CA SER A 73 21.91 -23.81 5.27
C SER A 73 22.70 -24.28 6.48
N ASN A 74 23.09 -23.33 7.31
CA ASN A 74 23.72 -23.63 8.60
C ASN A 74 22.75 -24.40 9.50
N ILE A 75 23.29 -25.24 10.38
CA ILE A 75 22.48 -25.98 11.34
C ILE A 75 21.96 -25.02 12.41
N VAL A 76 20.65 -24.83 12.43
CA VAL A 76 19.92 -24.18 13.52
C VAL A 76 19.23 -25.27 14.32
N THR A 77 19.47 -25.31 15.63
CA THR A 77 18.94 -26.36 16.53
C THR A 77 17.60 -26.01 17.16
N GLN A 78 17.13 -24.78 16.97
CA GLN A 78 15.83 -24.31 17.43
C GLN A 78 14.92 -23.98 16.25
N PRO A 79 13.63 -24.36 16.29
CA PRO A 79 12.70 -24.00 15.22
C PRO A 79 12.50 -22.48 15.19
N PRO A 80 12.33 -21.88 13.99
CA PRO A 80 12.06 -20.46 13.87
C PRO A 80 10.75 -20.10 14.59
N GLN A 81 10.80 -19.04 15.40
CA GLN A 81 9.65 -18.59 16.18
C GLN A 81 8.54 -18.04 15.24
N PRO A 82 7.26 -18.39 15.44
CA PRO A 82 6.17 -17.93 14.56
C PRO A 82 6.08 -16.39 14.45
N GLY A 83 6.42 -15.67 15.53
CA GLY A 83 6.47 -14.20 15.53
C GLY A 83 7.56 -13.64 14.62
N ALA A 84 8.73 -14.28 14.56
CA ALA A 84 9.83 -13.88 13.69
C ALA A 84 9.49 -14.12 12.21
N ILE A 85 8.86 -15.25 11.89
CA ILE A 85 8.37 -15.54 10.53
C ILE A 85 7.32 -14.49 10.11
N ARG A 86 6.36 -14.18 10.97
CA ARG A 86 5.32 -13.17 10.68
C ARG A 86 5.94 -11.79 10.41
N LYS A 87 6.93 -11.39 11.21
CA LYS A 87 7.67 -10.14 11.00
C LYS A 87 8.39 -10.16 9.66
N LEU A 88 9.14 -11.23 9.36
CA LEU A 88 9.84 -11.39 8.08
C LEU A 88 8.90 -11.27 6.88
N LEU A 89 7.74 -11.94 6.92
CA LEU A 89 6.74 -11.85 5.85
C LEU A 89 6.18 -10.43 5.68
N ASN A 90 5.99 -9.69 6.79
CA ASN A 90 5.54 -8.31 6.74
C ASN A 90 6.62 -7.39 6.15
N ASP A 91 7.87 -7.55 6.57
CA ASP A 91 9.00 -6.76 6.11
C ASP A 91 9.26 -6.96 4.61
N VAL A 92 9.18 -8.21 4.12
CA VAL A 92 9.32 -8.53 2.70
C VAL A 92 8.21 -7.89 1.86
N VAL A 93 6.96 -7.95 2.30
CA VAL A 93 5.84 -7.27 1.59
C VAL A 93 6.03 -5.75 1.56
N SER A 94 6.54 -5.17 2.65
CA SER A 94 6.81 -3.73 2.78
C SER A 94 7.95 -3.27 1.86
N GLY A 95 9.00 -4.08 1.78
CA GLY A 95 10.23 -3.79 1.03
C GLY A 95 10.11 -4.00 -0.48
N SER A 96 9.22 -4.90 -0.94
CA SER A 96 9.07 -5.21 -2.35
C SER A 96 8.30 -4.13 -3.12
N GLN A 97 8.97 -3.50 -4.08
CA GLN A 97 8.38 -2.52 -5.02
C GLN A 97 8.45 -3.05 -6.46
N PRO A 98 7.55 -2.62 -7.36
CA PRO A 98 7.71 -2.82 -8.80
C PRO A 98 9.04 -2.24 -9.28
N ALA A 99 9.70 -2.88 -10.25
CA ALA A 99 10.89 -2.32 -10.87
C ALA A 99 10.55 -0.98 -11.55
N GLU A 100 11.38 0.04 -11.32
CA GLU A 100 11.20 1.37 -11.91
C GLU A 100 11.21 1.28 -13.44
N GLY A 101 10.24 1.91 -14.11
CA GLY A 101 10.15 1.96 -15.57
C GLY A 101 9.32 0.87 -16.25
N LEU A 102 8.73 -0.08 -15.51
CA LEU A 102 7.77 -1.02 -16.10
C LEU A 102 6.47 -0.29 -16.49
N VAL A 103 6.18 -0.24 -17.79
CA VAL A 103 4.92 0.29 -18.33
C VAL A 103 3.80 -0.62 -17.86
N ALA A 104 2.85 -0.04 -17.13
CA ALA A 104 1.70 -0.80 -16.64
C ALA A 104 0.76 -1.16 -17.82
N ASN A 105 0.16 -2.35 -17.76
CA ASN A 105 -0.62 -2.88 -18.88
C ASN A 105 -2.00 -2.23 -18.87
N VAL A 106 -2.35 -1.56 -19.97
CA VAL A 106 -3.74 -1.12 -20.19
C VAL A 106 -4.55 -2.34 -20.60
N ILE A 107 -5.53 -2.71 -19.77
CA ILE A 107 -6.51 -3.75 -20.07
C ILE A 107 -7.82 -3.05 -20.43
N THR A 108 -8.21 -3.16 -21.69
CA THR A 108 -9.52 -2.71 -22.18
C THR A 108 -10.55 -3.82 -22.00
N ALA A 109 -11.60 -3.55 -21.24
CA ALA A 109 -12.67 -4.50 -20.95
C ALA A 109 -14.04 -3.81 -21.01
N GLY A 110 -14.68 -3.79 -22.18
CA GLY A 110 -15.88 -2.97 -22.39
C GLY A 110 -15.51 -1.48 -22.37
N ASP A 111 -16.25 -0.65 -21.63
CA ASP A 111 -16.02 0.80 -21.53
C ASP A 111 -14.98 1.20 -20.46
N TYR A 112 -14.08 0.27 -20.11
CA TYR A 112 -13.05 0.45 -19.09
C TYR A 112 -11.67 0.27 -19.70
N ASP A 113 -10.82 1.29 -19.54
CA ASP A 113 -9.39 1.22 -19.80
C ASP A 113 -8.65 1.23 -18.45
N LEU A 114 -8.23 0.05 -18.00
CA LEU A 114 -7.66 -0.14 -16.67
C LEU A 114 -6.15 -0.24 -16.75
N ASN A 115 -5.47 0.64 -16.03
CA ASN A 115 -4.03 0.60 -15.86
C ASN A 115 -3.64 -0.32 -14.70
N ILE A 116 -3.32 -1.58 -15.03
CA ILE A 116 -3.07 -2.66 -14.06
C ILE A 116 -1.62 -3.11 -14.17
N SER A 117 -0.92 -3.16 -13.02
CA SER A 117 0.45 -3.68 -12.93
C SER A 117 0.53 -5.08 -13.52
N ALA A 118 1.58 -5.36 -14.31
CA ALA A 118 1.83 -6.65 -14.96
C ALA A 118 2.34 -7.75 -13.99
N THR A 119 2.83 -7.34 -12.82
CA THR A 119 3.41 -8.19 -11.79
C THR A 119 3.01 -7.71 -10.40
N THR A 120 3.10 -8.62 -9.42
CA THR A 120 2.86 -8.34 -8.00
C THR A 120 4.07 -8.83 -7.19
N PRO A 121 5.21 -8.13 -7.23
CA PRO A 121 6.48 -8.61 -6.66
C PRO A 121 6.41 -8.82 -5.15
N TRP A 122 5.57 -8.06 -4.43
CA TRP A 122 5.32 -8.27 -3.00
C TRP A 122 4.62 -9.61 -2.72
N PHE A 123 3.71 -10.05 -3.57
CA PHE A 123 3.05 -11.35 -3.44
C PHE A 123 4.02 -12.49 -3.77
N GLU A 124 4.84 -12.33 -4.82
CA GLU A 124 5.86 -13.31 -5.17
C GLU A 124 6.89 -13.47 -4.05
N SER A 125 7.37 -12.35 -3.51
CA SER A 125 8.32 -12.35 -2.39
C SER A 125 7.71 -12.96 -1.13
N TYR A 126 6.45 -12.61 -0.81
CA TYR A 126 5.72 -13.25 0.28
C TYR A 126 5.63 -14.77 0.10
N ARG A 127 5.21 -15.24 -1.09
CA ARG A 127 5.04 -16.66 -1.39
C ARG A 127 6.36 -17.43 -1.28
N GLU A 128 7.44 -16.90 -1.87
CA GLU A 128 8.78 -17.49 -1.79
C GLU A 128 9.26 -17.60 -0.34
N THR A 129 9.20 -16.48 0.41
CA THR A 129 9.64 -16.44 1.81
C THR A 129 8.76 -17.34 2.69
N PHE A 130 7.45 -17.38 2.45
CA PHE A 130 6.52 -18.25 3.17
C PHE A 130 6.91 -19.72 3.00
N LEU A 131 7.05 -20.19 1.75
CA LEU A 131 7.41 -21.58 1.44
C LEU A 131 8.78 -21.96 2.01
N GLN A 132 9.77 -21.07 1.92
CA GLN A 132 11.11 -21.30 2.48
C GLN A 132 11.16 -21.31 4.01
N SER A 133 10.24 -20.59 4.67
CA SER A 133 10.18 -20.51 6.13
C SER A 133 9.45 -21.67 6.80
N MET A 134 8.85 -22.58 6.01
CA MET A 134 8.02 -23.65 6.55
C MET A 134 8.84 -24.67 7.35
N PRO A 135 8.45 -24.97 8.60
CA PRO A 135 9.16 -25.93 9.43
C PRO A 135 8.97 -27.36 8.90
N ALA A 136 10.00 -28.18 9.07
CA ALA A 136 9.90 -29.62 8.84
C ALA A 136 8.88 -30.25 9.81
N SER A 137 8.10 -31.22 9.32
CA SER A 137 7.02 -31.87 10.07
C SER A 137 7.15 -33.40 9.98
N ASP A 138 6.63 -34.17 10.94
CA ASP A 138 6.83 -35.63 10.95
C ASP A 138 5.98 -36.40 9.91
N HIS A 139 4.98 -35.75 9.31
CA HIS A 139 4.10 -36.36 8.31
C HIS A 139 4.60 -36.25 6.87
N GLU A 140 5.63 -35.43 6.62
CA GLU A 140 6.21 -35.20 5.30
C GLU A 140 7.72 -34.94 5.37
N PHE A 141 8.46 -35.31 4.33
CA PHE A 141 9.92 -35.33 4.36
C PHE A 141 10.59 -34.33 3.40
N LEU A 142 9.81 -33.38 2.85
CA LEU A 142 10.25 -32.43 1.83
C LEU A 142 11.31 -31.42 2.35
N ASN A 143 11.23 -31.04 3.63
CA ASN A 143 12.15 -30.09 4.28
C ASN A 143 13.16 -30.77 5.23
N HIS A 144 13.39 -32.07 5.09
CA HIS A 144 14.37 -32.80 5.90
C HIS A 144 15.76 -32.71 5.27
N TYR A 145 16.81 -32.62 6.10
CA TYR A 145 18.18 -32.66 5.61
C TYR A 145 18.53 -34.04 5.05
N LEU A 146 19.00 -34.07 3.81
CA LEU A 146 19.45 -35.27 3.11
C LEU A 146 20.95 -35.54 3.31
N ALA A 147 21.72 -34.49 3.60
CA ALA A 147 23.17 -34.54 3.75
C ALA A 147 23.65 -33.44 4.71
N CYS A 148 24.89 -33.60 5.20
CA CYS A 148 25.61 -32.59 5.98
C CYS A 148 27.01 -32.38 5.38
N MET A 149 27.33 -31.13 5.04
CA MET A 149 28.67 -30.67 4.72
C MET A 149 29.40 -30.35 6.03
N LEU A 150 30.51 -31.03 6.28
CA LEU A 150 31.41 -30.74 7.39
C LEU A 150 32.57 -29.93 6.81
N VAL A 151 32.74 -28.70 7.27
CA VAL A 151 33.69 -27.74 6.66
C VAL A 151 34.75 -27.34 7.67
N ALA A 152 36.01 -27.58 7.33
CA ALA A 152 37.15 -27.14 8.15
C ALA A 152 38.19 -26.44 7.27
N SER A 153 39.00 -25.58 7.87
CA SER A 153 40.05 -24.86 7.15
C SER A 153 41.37 -25.66 7.11
N SER A 154 42.13 -25.49 6.03
CA SER A 154 43.52 -25.95 5.93
C SER A 154 44.50 -25.15 6.82
N SER A 155 44.08 -23.99 7.34
CA SER A 155 44.85 -23.21 8.33
C SER A 155 44.74 -23.75 9.75
N GLU A 156 43.78 -24.64 10.04
CA GLU A 156 43.64 -25.29 11.34
C GLU A 156 44.95 -26.01 11.71
N ALA A 157 45.28 -26.07 13.02
CA ALA A 157 46.45 -26.83 13.47
C ALA A 157 46.30 -28.32 13.10
N GLU A 158 45.14 -28.90 13.43
CA GLU A 158 44.79 -30.31 13.19
C GLU A 158 43.44 -30.43 12.44
N PRO A 159 43.39 -30.18 11.12
CA PRO A 159 42.14 -30.16 10.34
C PRO A 159 41.38 -31.51 10.37
N VAL A 160 42.11 -32.62 10.39
CA VAL A 160 41.53 -33.97 10.40
C VAL A 160 40.88 -34.31 11.75
N GLU A 161 41.43 -33.81 12.85
CA GLU A 161 40.78 -33.89 14.17
C GLU A 161 39.52 -33.01 14.20
N GLN A 162 39.59 -31.82 13.59
CA GLN A 162 38.45 -30.91 13.50
C GLN A 162 37.27 -31.54 12.74
N PHE A 163 37.52 -32.26 11.64
CA PHE A 163 36.46 -33.02 10.97
C PHE A 163 35.85 -34.12 11.85
N SER A 164 36.66 -34.78 12.69
CA SER A 164 36.15 -35.74 13.67
C SER A 164 35.23 -35.07 14.69
N LYS A 165 35.58 -33.86 15.19
CA LYS A 165 34.72 -33.08 16.10
C LYS A 165 33.40 -32.67 15.44
N LEU A 166 33.46 -32.11 14.23
CA LEU A 166 32.26 -31.72 13.46
C LEU A 166 31.35 -32.93 13.17
N SER A 167 31.95 -34.09 12.86
CA SER A 167 31.21 -35.34 12.61
C SER A 167 30.51 -35.87 13.87
N GLN A 168 31.15 -35.76 15.04
CA GLN A 168 30.55 -36.10 16.33
C GLN A 168 29.44 -35.13 16.69
N GLU A 169 29.63 -33.84 16.46
CA GLU A 169 28.61 -32.82 16.74
C GLU A 169 27.37 -33.00 15.87
N GLN A 170 27.54 -33.24 14.57
CA GLN A 170 26.41 -33.59 13.69
C GLN A 170 25.67 -34.84 14.20
N HIS A 171 26.39 -35.87 14.61
CA HIS A 171 25.79 -37.10 15.13
C HIS A 171 25.01 -36.84 16.43
N ARG A 172 25.58 -36.02 17.33
CA ARG A 172 24.93 -35.57 18.57
C ARG A 172 23.64 -34.81 18.27
N ILE A 173 23.67 -33.86 17.33
CA ILE A 173 22.48 -33.08 16.93
C ILE A 173 21.40 -34.00 16.35
N GLN A 174 21.77 -35.02 15.58
CA GLN A 174 20.82 -35.91 14.94
C GLN A 174 20.18 -36.94 15.89
N HIS A 175 20.93 -37.47 16.86
CA HIS A 175 20.50 -38.60 17.67
C HIS A 175 20.23 -38.28 19.14
N ASN A 176 20.66 -37.12 19.64
CA ASN A 176 20.33 -36.73 21.00
C ASN A 176 18.85 -36.33 21.09
N SER A 177 18.14 -36.89 22.07
CA SER A 177 16.73 -36.59 22.36
C SER A 177 16.47 -35.13 22.73
N ASP A 178 17.51 -34.39 23.12
CA ASP A 178 17.41 -32.96 23.44
C ASP A 178 17.11 -32.09 22.21
N TYR A 179 17.37 -32.61 20.99
CA TYR A 179 17.10 -31.89 19.74
C TYR A 179 15.86 -32.44 19.04
N SER A 180 14.85 -31.57 18.90
CA SER A 180 13.69 -31.83 18.05
C SER A 180 13.81 -31.20 16.65
N TYR A 181 14.85 -30.38 16.43
CA TYR A 181 15.13 -29.65 15.21
C TYR A 181 16.66 -29.51 15.01
N PRO A 182 17.18 -29.55 13.77
CA PRO A 182 16.47 -29.80 12.51
C PRO A 182 16.10 -31.28 12.33
N LYS A 183 15.26 -31.57 11.34
CA LYS A 183 14.85 -32.94 11.01
C LYS A 183 15.76 -33.53 9.93
N TRP A 184 16.20 -34.77 10.14
CA TRP A 184 17.08 -35.50 9.22
C TRP A 184 16.31 -36.61 8.52
N PHE A 185 16.56 -36.81 7.23
CA PHE A 185 15.75 -37.70 6.40
C PHE A 185 15.92 -39.18 6.77
N ILE A 186 17.17 -39.62 6.99
CA ILE A 186 17.50 -40.96 7.47
C ILE A 186 18.52 -40.89 8.62
N PRO A 187 18.55 -41.89 9.52
CA PRO A 187 19.53 -41.94 10.63
C PRO A 187 20.99 -41.90 10.18
N ASN A 188 21.31 -42.50 9.03
CA ASN A 188 22.68 -42.51 8.49
C ASN A 188 22.84 -41.46 7.38
N THR A 189 22.84 -40.19 7.78
CA THR A 189 22.97 -39.04 6.88
C THR A 189 24.29 -39.05 6.13
N LEU A 190 24.28 -38.68 4.84
CA LEU A 190 25.51 -38.43 4.08
C LEU A 190 26.35 -37.31 4.72
N LYS A 191 27.58 -37.64 5.13
CA LYS A 191 28.59 -36.67 5.57
C LYS A 191 29.55 -36.39 4.42
N TYR A 192 29.68 -35.13 4.04
CA TYR A 192 30.59 -34.69 2.98
C TYR A 192 31.63 -33.72 3.54
N TYR A 193 32.90 -34.05 3.41
CA TYR A 193 34.00 -33.35 4.07
C TYR A 193 34.62 -32.32 3.11
N VAL A 194 34.61 -31.04 3.51
CA VAL A 194 35.08 -29.93 2.69
C VAL A 194 36.25 -29.25 3.38
N LEU A 195 37.43 -29.33 2.78
CA LEU A 195 38.61 -28.59 3.22
C LEU A 195 38.64 -27.24 2.52
N LEU A 196 38.48 -26.17 3.28
CA LEU A 196 38.54 -24.80 2.77
C LEU A 196 40.00 -24.31 2.78
N HIS A 197 40.45 -23.72 1.68
CA HIS A 197 41.80 -23.21 1.56
C HIS A 197 41.80 -21.78 1.03
N ASP A 198 42.43 -20.88 1.79
CA ASP A 198 42.69 -19.50 1.37
C ASP A 198 43.94 -19.46 0.50
N VAL A 199 43.76 -19.19 -0.79
CA VAL A 199 44.85 -19.18 -1.78
C VAL A 199 45.81 -18.01 -1.56
N SER A 200 45.34 -16.90 -0.98
CA SER A 200 46.16 -15.70 -0.80
C SER A 200 47.13 -15.77 0.38
N ALA A 201 46.78 -16.56 1.40
CA ALA A 201 47.48 -16.59 2.68
C ALA A 201 47.94 -18.00 3.14
N GLY A 202 47.38 -19.06 2.57
CA GLY A 202 47.61 -20.44 2.99
C GLY A 202 48.79 -21.13 2.30
N ASP A 203 49.26 -22.22 2.92
CA ASP A 203 50.22 -23.16 2.32
C ASP A 203 49.48 -24.21 1.48
N GLU A 204 49.63 -24.12 0.15
CA GLU A 204 48.97 -25.01 -0.81
C GLU A 204 49.46 -26.46 -0.72
N GLN A 205 50.76 -26.68 -0.47
CA GLN A 205 51.30 -28.04 -0.34
C GLN A 205 50.75 -28.73 0.90
N ARG A 206 50.64 -27.98 2.01
CA ARG A 206 49.99 -28.49 3.22
C ARG A 206 48.54 -28.86 2.96
N ALA A 207 47.77 -27.99 2.30
CA ALA A 207 46.36 -28.25 1.98
C ALA A 207 46.18 -29.49 1.10
N GLU A 208 47.04 -29.69 0.10
CA GLU A 208 47.01 -30.88 -0.76
C GLU A 208 47.37 -32.16 0.02
N SER A 209 48.37 -32.12 0.89
CA SER A 209 48.71 -33.25 1.76
C SER A 209 47.56 -33.64 2.69
N ILE A 210 46.91 -32.67 3.33
CA ILE A 210 45.73 -32.91 4.18
C ILE A 210 44.59 -33.50 3.35
N TYR A 211 44.39 -32.99 2.12
CA TYR A 211 43.35 -33.50 1.24
C TYR A 211 43.60 -34.96 0.81
N GLU A 212 44.85 -35.35 0.54
CA GLU A 212 45.19 -36.77 0.31
C GLU A 212 44.90 -37.63 1.54
N GLU A 213 45.24 -37.16 2.74
CA GLU A 213 44.91 -37.86 3.99
C GLU A 213 43.39 -38.02 4.17
N MET A 214 42.61 -36.96 3.92
CA MET A 214 41.15 -37.02 3.95
C MET A 214 40.59 -38.04 2.97
N LYS A 215 41.12 -38.10 1.74
CA LYS A 215 40.70 -39.09 0.73
C LYS A 215 40.97 -40.53 1.18
N GLN A 216 42.08 -40.76 1.89
CA GLN A 216 42.38 -42.08 2.46
C GLN A 216 41.43 -42.43 3.62
N LYS A 217 41.11 -41.46 4.48
CA LYS A 217 40.30 -41.68 5.70
C LYS A 217 38.80 -41.77 5.44
N TYR A 218 38.26 -40.89 4.59
CA TYR A 218 36.82 -40.74 4.36
C TYR A 218 36.37 -41.16 2.96
N GLY A 219 37.32 -41.51 2.08
CA GLY A 219 37.08 -41.93 0.70
C GLY A 219 37.09 -40.76 -0.29
N THR A 220 37.52 -41.05 -1.51
CA THR A 220 37.69 -40.05 -2.58
C THR A 220 36.41 -39.36 -3.01
N GLN A 221 35.26 -40.03 -2.89
CA GLN A 221 33.95 -39.50 -3.30
C GLN A 221 33.28 -38.65 -2.21
N GLY A 222 33.80 -38.68 -0.97
CA GLY A 222 33.23 -37.98 0.18
C GLY A 222 34.00 -36.72 0.59
N CYS A 223 35.04 -36.33 -0.16
CA CYS A 223 35.93 -35.23 0.21
C CYS A 223 36.11 -34.23 -0.94
N TYR A 224 36.20 -32.95 -0.63
CA TYR A 224 36.54 -31.90 -1.60
C TYR A 224 37.49 -30.85 -1.00
N LEU A 225 38.45 -30.38 -1.80
CA LEU A 225 39.32 -29.24 -1.48
C LEU A 225 38.80 -28.00 -2.22
N LEU A 226 38.18 -27.08 -1.48
CA LEU A 226 37.64 -25.84 -2.01
C LEU A 226 38.65 -24.69 -1.80
N LYS A 227 39.31 -24.28 -2.89
CA LYS A 227 40.24 -23.15 -2.92
C LYS A 227 39.46 -21.84 -3.17
N ILE A 228 39.55 -20.89 -2.25
CA ILE A 228 38.89 -19.57 -2.30
C ILE A 228 39.87 -18.44 -1.98
N ASN A 229 39.40 -17.19 -2.05
CA ASN A 229 40.16 -15.98 -1.71
C ASN A 229 41.44 -15.83 -2.55
N SER A 230 41.34 -15.98 -3.88
CA SER A 230 42.51 -15.87 -4.76
C SER A 230 42.93 -14.42 -5.05
N ARG A 231 42.20 -13.42 -4.54
CA ARG A 231 42.48 -12.00 -4.81
C ARG A 231 43.59 -11.48 -3.90
N THR A 232 44.73 -11.11 -4.48
CA THR A 232 45.86 -10.51 -3.74
C THR A 232 45.67 -9.00 -3.52
N SER A 233 45.98 -8.52 -2.31
CA SER A 233 45.83 -7.12 -1.84
C SER A 233 46.47 -6.03 -2.75
N ASN A 234 47.38 -6.40 -3.66
CA ASN A 234 48.20 -5.44 -4.44
C ASN A 234 47.72 -5.16 -5.89
N ARG A 235 46.53 -5.62 -6.32
CA ARG A 235 45.97 -5.25 -7.64
C ARG A 235 44.67 -4.46 -7.51
N ALA A 236 44.82 -3.20 -7.12
CA ALA A 236 43.79 -2.19 -7.35
C ALA A 236 43.75 -1.85 -8.86
N SER A 237 43.00 -2.64 -9.63
CA SER A 237 42.58 -2.26 -10.97
C SER A 237 41.17 -2.82 -11.22
N ASP A 238 40.17 -1.93 -11.15
CA ASP A 238 38.94 -1.80 -11.95
C ASP A 238 38.16 -3.03 -12.46
N GLU A 239 38.40 -4.26 -12.01
CA GLU A 239 37.51 -5.38 -12.29
C GLU A 239 36.34 -5.33 -11.31
N GLN A 240 35.27 -4.65 -11.75
CA GLN A 240 33.96 -4.69 -11.13
C GLN A 240 33.34 -6.07 -11.35
N ILE A 241 33.71 -7.03 -10.50
CA ILE A 241 33.14 -8.37 -10.49
C ILE A 241 31.66 -8.24 -10.05
N PRO A 242 30.70 -8.88 -10.75
CA PRO A 242 29.30 -8.89 -10.33
C PRO A 242 29.15 -9.40 -8.89
N ASP A 243 28.26 -8.80 -8.11
CA ASP A 243 27.83 -9.29 -6.79
C ASP A 243 26.57 -10.17 -6.96
N PRO A 244 26.71 -11.49 -7.18
CA PRO A 244 25.57 -12.38 -7.33
C PRO A 244 24.80 -12.60 -6.02
N TRP A 245 25.33 -12.20 -4.86
CA TRP A 245 24.72 -12.42 -3.55
C TRP A 245 23.70 -11.35 -3.18
N SER A 246 23.87 -10.12 -3.69
CA SER A 246 22.98 -8.99 -3.47
C SER A 246 21.47 -9.34 -3.58
N GLN A 247 21.09 -10.12 -4.60
CA GLN A 247 19.70 -10.56 -4.83
C GLN A 247 19.15 -11.54 -3.77
N TYR A 248 20.03 -12.23 -3.03
CA TYR A 248 19.67 -13.28 -2.06
C TYR A 248 19.78 -12.83 -0.61
N LEU A 249 20.61 -11.83 -0.31
CA LEU A 249 20.91 -11.37 1.05
C LEU A 249 20.06 -10.18 1.48
N GLN A 250 19.68 -9.30 0.56
CA GLN A 250 18.74 -8.20 0.85
C GLN A 250 17.37 -8.71 1.33
N LYS A 251 17.03 -9.98 1.04
CA LYS A 251 15.81 -10.66 1.51
C LYS A 251 15.90 -11.26 2.93
N ASN A 252 17.10 -11.44 3.49
CA ASN A 252 17.34 -12.32 4.66
C ASN A 252 17.97 -11.65 5.90
N SER A 253 18.23 -10.33 5.91
CA SER A 253 19.07 -9.66 6.91
C SER A 253 18.60 -9.70 8.38
N ILE A 254 17.55 -10.45 8.74
CA ILE A 254 16.99 -10.49 10.10
C ILE A 254 17.25 -11.83 10.82
N GLN A 255 17.72 -12.88 10.12
CA GLN A 255 17.90 -14.21 10.75
C GLN A 255 19.20 -14.39 11.56
N ASN A 256 20.24 -13.56 11.37
CA ASN A 256 21.58 -13.82 11.92
C ASN A 256 22.08 -12.81 12.98
N GLN A 257 21.17 -12.09 13.67
CA GLN A 257 21.60 -11.22 14.77
C GLN A 257 21.78 -12.03 16.06
N GLU A 258 22.92 -12.72 16.18
CA GLU A 258 23.38 -13.25 17.46
C GLU A 258 23.73 -12.10 18.40
N SER A 259 23.16 -12.14 19.60
CA SER A 259 23.31 -11.16 20.66
C SER A 259 24.76 -11.09 21.15
N TYR A 260 25.42 -9.95 20.98
CA TYR A 260 26.53 -9.55 21.83
C TYR A 260 26.06 -8.37 22.69
N GLU A 261 26.19 -8.53 24.01
CA GLU A 261 25.88 -7.48 24.98
C GLU A 261 26.75 -6.26 24.75
N ASP A 262 26.12 -5.09 24.63
CA ASP A 262 26.75 -3.84 25.04
C ASP A 262 25.71 -2.82 25.52
N GLY A 263 26.04 -2.18 26.65
CA GLY A 263 25.45 -1.09 27.45
C GLY A 263 24.07 -0.44 27.13
N PRO A 264 23.33 0.04 28.16
CA PRO A 264 21.99 0.58 28.00
C PRO A 264 22.01 1.97 27.36
N CYS A 265 21.57 2.07 26.11
CA CYS A 265 21.32 3.35 25.45
C CYS A 265 19.87 3.79 25.70
N THR A 266 19.71 4.90 26.43
CA THR A 266 18.43 5.48 26.82
C THR A 266 17.70 6.07 25.61
N ILE A 267 16.69 5.38 25.10
CA ILE A 267 15.79 5.93 24.07
C ILE A 267 14.69 6.72 24.78
N THR A 268 14.76 8.04 24.66
CA THR A 268 13.70 8.98 25.08
C THR A 268 12.45 8.76 24.22
N SER A 269 11.38 8.29 24.86
CA SER A 269 10.06 8.16 24.26
C SER A 269 9.31 9.48 24.38
N ASN A 270 9.18 10.21 23.28
CA ASN A 270 8.23 11.33 23.19
C ASN A 270 6.82 10.76 23.09
N LYS A 271 6.11 10.73 24.22
CA LYS A 271 4.66 10.62 24.28
C LYS A 271 4.04 11.92 23.79
N ASN A 272 3.38 11.89 22.63
CA ASN A 272 2.26 12.78 22.34
C ASN A 272 1.08 11.90 21.92
N SER A 273 0.25 11.60 22.91
CA SER A 273 -1.10 11.06 22.76
C SER A 273 -2.00 12.21 22.33
N ASP A 274 -2.75 12.04 21.25
CA ASP A 274 -4.14 12.51 21.08
C ASP A 274 -4.60 12.12 19.68
N ASN A 275 -5.13 10.89 19.55
CA ASN A 275 -5.89 10.46 18.39
C ASN A 275 -7.24 9.93 18.90
N ASN A 276 -8.25 10.79 18.91
CA ASN A 276 -9.65 10.39 18.96
C ASN A 276 -10.02 9.80 17.61
N LEU A 277 -9.87 8.47 17.48
CA LEU A 277 -10.36 7.71 16.34
C LEU A 277 -11.83 7.34 16.58
N LEU A 278 -12.75 7.93 15.80
CA LEU A 278 -14.12 7.44 15.70
C LEU A 278 -14.09 6.08 14.98
N SER A 279 -14.40 5.02 15.72
CA SER A 279 -14.61 3.66 15.21
C SER A 279 -15.75 3.65 14.19
N LEU A 280 -15.48 3.05 13.04
CA LEU A 280 -16.46 2.76 11.99
C LEU A 280 -17.16 1.45 12.37
N ASP A 281 -18.22 1.54 13.16
CA ASP A 281 -19.16 0.43 13.35
C ASP A 281 -20.58 0.97 13.17
N GLY A 282 -21.23 0.52 12.11
CA GLY A 282 -22.51 1.09 11.68
C GLY A 282 -22.97 0.54 10.35
N LEU A 283 -22.99 -0.79 10.22
CA LEU A 283 -23.69 -1.51 9.17
C LEU A 283 -23.84 -2.97 9.61
N ASP A 284 -24.76 -3.23 10.53
CA ASP A 284 -25.37 -4.54 10.70
C ASP A 284 -26.82 -4.35 11.19
N ASN A 285 -27.77 -4.66 10.30
CA ASN A 285 -29.18 -4.84 10.63
C ASN A 285 -29.42 -6.34 10.74
N GLU A 286 -29.42 -6.91 11.95
CA GLU A 286 -30.11 -8.18 12.21
C GLU A 286 -30.79 -8.18 13.59
N VAL A 287 -31.82 -9.01 13.66
CA VAL A 287 -32.99 -8.96 14.55
C VAL A 287 -32.71 -9.53 15.95
N LYS A 288 -33.46 -9.02 16.94
CA LYS A 288 -33.51 -9.38 18.37
C LYS A 288 -33.55 -10.90 18.68
N ASP A 289 -32.82 -11.33 19.72
CA ASP A 289 -33.40 -11.89 20.96
C ASP A 289 -32.37 -12.15 22.11
N GLY A 290 -32.70 -11.66 23.32
CA GLY A 290 -32.58 -12.38 24.62
C GLY A 290 -31.25 -12.53 25.41
N LEU A 291 -30.90 -11.54 26.26
CA LEU A 291 -30.44 -11.59 27.71
C LEU A 291 -29.27 -12.52 28.18
N PRO A 292 -28.66 -12.31 29.38
CA PRO A 292 -28.04 -11.10 29.95
C PRO A 292 -26.62 -11.32 30.55
N ASN A 293 -25.98 -10.18 30.86
CA ASN A 293 -24.73 -9.92 31.60
C ASN A 293 -24.36 -10.83 32.77
N ASN A 294 -23.03 -11.05 32.94
CA ASN A 294 -22.37 -11.17 34.25
C ASN A 294 -20.92 -10.65 34.18
N PHE A 295 -20.66 -9.51 34.83
CA PHE A 295 -19.33 -8.99 35.19
C PHE A 295 -19.09 -9.13 36.69
N ARG A 296 -17.97 -9.77 37.07
CA ARG A 296 -17.14 -9.61 38.30
C ARG A 296 -16.19 -10.82 38.33
N ALA A 297 -14.91 -10.75 38.71
CA ALA A 297 -14.18 -9.78 39.50
C ALA A 297 -12.67 -9.85 39.18
N HIS A 298 -11.98 -8.74 39.43
CA HIS A 298 -10.52 -8.58 39.44
C HIS A 298 -10.09 -8.41 40.91
N PRO A 299 -9.02 -9.07 41.40
CA PRO A 299 -8.41 -8.74 42.68
C PRO A 299 -6.94 -8.28 42.56
N LEU A 300 -6.69 -7.07 43.09
CA LEU A 300 -5.58 -6.58 43.94
C LEU A 300 -4.12 -6.62 43.40
N GLN A 301 -3.40 -5.49 43.23
CA GLN A 301 -2.87 -4.47 44.18
C GLN A 301 -1.57 -4.88 44.92
N LEU A 302 -0.54 -4.03 44.80
CA LEU A 302 0.54 -3.71 45.77
C LEU A 302 1.50 -2.73 45.05
N GLU A 303 2.07 -1.65 45.59
CA GLU A 303 1.84 -0.73 46.72
C GLU A 303 2.82 0.45 46.45
N GLN A 304 2.42 1.69 46.73
CA GLN A 304 3.29 2.87 46.69
C GLN A 304 3.82 3.17 48.10
N SER A 305 5.10 3.53 48.21
CA SER A 305 5.67 4.16 49.40
C SER A 305 6.22 5.56 49.07
N SER A 306 6.24 6.36 50.13
CA SER A 306 6.19 7.83 50.23
C SER A 306 7.52 8.61 50.08
N ASP A 307 7.40 9.85 49.60
CA ASP A 307 8.30 11.04 49.62
C ASP A 307 8.99 11.33 50.99
N PRO A 308 10.01 12.25 51.17
CA PRO A 308 10.13 13.59 50.52
C PRO A 308 11.54 14.27 50.34
N SER A 309 11.53 15.37 49.55
CA SER A 309 12.31 16.65 49.63
C SER A 309 13.83 16.71 49.90
N ASN A 310 14.60 17.39 49.03
CA ASN A 310 15.41 18.59 49.36
C ASN A 310 16.21 19.18 48.17
N SER A 311 16.42 20.50 48.27
CA SER A 311 17.02 21.47 47.34
C SER A 311 18.55 21.67 47.48
N ILE A 312 19.19 22.30 46.47
CA ILE A 312 20.24 23.37 46.50
C ILE A 312 21.42 23.19 45.49
N ASP A 313 21.67 24.28 44.73
CA ASP A 313 22.88 24.85 44.09
C ASP A 313 24.09 23.99 43.66
N GLY A 314 24.58 24.14 42.42
CA GLY A 314 25.78 24.97 42.14
C GLY A 314 26.63 24.46 40.95
N PRO A 315 27.62 25.21 40.42
CA PRO A 315 27.68 25.58 39.00
C PRO A 315 28.93 25.14 38.18
N GLY A 316 28.79 25.20 36.84
CA GLY A 316 29.81 25.66 35.87
C GLY A 316 30.77 24.64 35.22
N HIS A 317 30.75 24.51 33.87
CA HIS A 317 31.85 24.98 33.01
C HIS A 317 31.58 24.86 31.49
N ILE A 318 31.97 25.93 30.81
CA ILE A 318 32.04 26.29 29.39
C ILE A 318 32.62 25.21 28.44
N ARG A 319 32.05 25.05 27.23
CA ARG A 319 32.79 25.12 25.93
C ARG A 319 31.92 25.09 24.66
N SER A 320 31.97 26.24 23.97
CA SER A 320 32.06 26.49 22.52
C SER A 320 31.10 25.83 21.53
N ALA A 321 30.32 26.71 20.89
CA ALA A 321 29.61 26.49 19.64
C ALA A 321 30.58 26.40 18.44
N SER A 322 30.39 25.40 17.59
CA SER A 322 30.85 25.39 16.19
C SER A 322 29.90 24.56 15.34
N SER A 323 29.56 25.12 14.17
CA SER A 323 28.50 24.73 13.23
C SER A 323 28.48 23.26 12.81
N LEU A 324 27.31 22.62 12.92
CA LEU A 324 26.99 21.35 12.27
C LEU A 324 26.57 21.62 10.81
N HIS A 325 27.50 21.42 9.88
CA HIS A 325 27.14 21.02 8.53
C HIS A 325 26.71 19.55 8.59
N GLU A 326 25.42 19.29 8.36
CA GLU A 326 24.90 17.94 8.12
C GLU A 326 25.46 17.39 6.80
N THR A 327 26.58 16.68 6.87
CA THR A 327 26.92 15.71 5.82
C THR A 327 26.03 14.49 6.00
N LYS A 328 25.05 14.35 5.11
CA LYS A 328 24.34 13.10 4.79
C LYS A 328 25.36 11.95 4.75
N LYS A 329 25.32 11.04 5.73
CA LYS A 329 25.97 9.72 5.61
C LYS A 329 25.23 8.95 4.52
N GLY A 330 25.81 8.91 3.32
CA GLY A 330 25.39 7.96 2.29
C GLY A 330 25.66 6.54 2.77
N ASN A 331 24.69 5.64 2.60
CA ASN A 331 24.87 4.20 2.76
C ASN A 331 25.94 3.73 1.75
N THR A 332 27.20 3.57 2.18
CA THR A 332 28.16 2.76 1.44
C THR A 332 27.73 1.30 1.59
N GLY A 333 27.22 0.69 0.52
CA GLY A 333 26.77 -0.70 0.52
C GLY A 333 27.90 -1.67 0.88
N ILE A 334 27.56 -2.74 1.60
CA ILE A 334 28.48 -3.85 1.90
C ILE A 334 28.86 -4.53 0.57
N ILE A 335 30.16 -4.68 0.30
CA ILE A 335 30.67 -5.34 -0.90
C ILE A 335 30.87 -6.84 -0.60
N HIS A 336 29.98 -7.70 -1.09
CA HIS A 336 30.13 -9.15 -0.92
C HIS A 336 31.19 -9.71 -1.88
N GLY A 337 31.89 -10.78 -1.47
CA GLY A 337 32.84 -11.46 -2.36
C GLY A 337 34.13 -10.68 -2.63
N ALA A 338 34.49 -9.71 -1.79
CA ALA A 338 35.61 -8.79 -2.03
C ALA A 338 36.96 -9.50 -2.28
N CYS A 339 37.19 -10.65 -1.64
CA CYS A 339 38.41 -11.46 -1.77
C CYS A 339 38.33 -12.50 -2.91
N LEU A 340 37.18 -12.64 -3.58
CA LEU A 340 36.96 -13.66 -4.61
C LEU A 340 37.28 -13.13 -6.02
N THR A 341 37.78 -14.04 -6.85
CA THR A 341 37.96 -13.86 -8.29
C THR A 341 36.88 -14.63 -9.07
N LEU A 342 36.74 -14.38 -10.38
CA LEU A 342 35.86 -15.19 -11.23
C LEU A 342 36.26 -16.67 -11.24
N THR A 343 37.56 -16.97 -11.12
CA THR A 343 38.04 -18.35 -10.95
C THR A 343 37.56 -18.97 -9.65
N ASP A 344 37.47 -18.20 -8.56
CA ASP A 344 36.88 -18.69 -7.31
C ASP A 344 35.38 -18.96 -7.48
N HIS A 345 34.65 -18.12 -8.23
CA HIS A 345 33.24 -18.39 -8.56
C HIS A 345 33.08 -19.71 -9.32
N ASP A 346 33.96 -19.99 -10.28
CA ASP A 346 33.95 -21.25 -11.03
C ASP A 346 34.29 -22.46 -10.17
N ARG A 347 35.27 -22.33 -9.26
CA ARG A 347 35.60 -23.38 -8.26
C ARG A 347 34.44 -23.66 -7.32
N ILE A 348 33.73 -22.63 -6.85
CA ILE A 348 32.53 -22.80 -6.01
C ILE A 348 31.43 -23.53 -6.80
N ARG A 349 31.20 -23.14 -8.07
CA ARG A 349 30.23 -23.82 -8.95
C ARG A 349 30.60 -25.29 -9.17
N GLN A 350 31.87 -25.57 -9.45
CA GLN A 350 32.38 -26.93 -9.64
C GLN A 350 32.26 -27.76 -8.36
N PHE A 351 32.52 -27.17 -7.20
CA PHE A 351 32.30 -27.82 -5.91
C PHE A 351 30.84 -28.27 -5.73
N ILE A 352 29.87 -27.39 -5.95
CA ILE A 352 28.44 -27.74 -5.85
C ILE A 352 28.06 -28.85 -6.83
N GLN A 353 28.57 -28.77 -8.07
CA GLN A 353 28.37 -29.80 -9.07
C GLN A 353 28.93 -31.15 -8.60
N GLU A 354 30.19 -31.20 -8.19
CA GLU A 354 30.86 -32.42 -7.74
C GLU A 354 30.22 -33.03 -6.49
N PHE A 355 29.87 -32.21 -5.50
CA PHE A 355 29.10 -32.64 -4.33
C PHE A 355 27.78 -33.30 -4.75
N THR A 356 27.05 -32.67 -5.68
CA THR A 356 25.74 -33.17 -6.08
C THR A 356 25.86 -34.46 -6.89
N PHE A 357 26.80 -34.54 -7.83
CA PHE A 357 27.00 -35.68 -8.72
C PHE A 357 27.61 -36.89 -8.03
N ARG A 358 28.62 -36.69 -7.18
CA ARG A 358 29.40 -37.79 -6.57
C ARG A 358 28.94 -38.14 -5.15
N GLY A 359 28.34 -37.18 -4.45
CA GLY A 359 27.85 -37.36 -3.09
C GLY A 359 26.33 -37.53 -3.02
N LEU A 360 25.61 -36.43 -3.25
CA LEU A 360 24.18 -36.33 -2.91
C LEU A 360 23.30 -37.27 -3.73
N LEU A 361 23.37 -37.24 -5.06
CA LEU A 361 22.50 -38.05 -5.91
C LEU A 361 22.75 -39.56 -5.77
N PRO A 362 24.00 -40.06 -5.74
CA PRO A 362 24.26 -41.46 -5.44
C PRO A 362 23.71 -41.90 -4.08
N HIS A 363 23.74 -41.02 -3.07
CA HIS A 363 23.15 -41.28 -1.76
C HIS A 363 21.62 -41.35 -1.81
N ILE A 364 20.98 -40.43 -2.53
CA ILE A 364 19.52 -40.45 -2.74
C ILE A 364 19.12 -41.71 -3.51
N GLU A 365 19.81 -42.05 -4.59
CA GLU A 365 19.57 -43.24 -5.39
C GLU A 365 19.68 -44.53 -4.55
N LYS A 366 20.74 -44.64 -3.74
CA LYS A 366 20.90 -45.75 -2.79
C LYS A 366 19.74 -45.81 -1.79
N THR A 367 19.33 -44.66 -1.25
CA THR A 367 18.22 -44.58 -0.29
C THR A 367 16.90 -44.99 -0.91
N ILE A 368 16.59 -44.52 -2.13
CA ILE A 368 15.39 -44.92 -2.87
C ILE A 368 15.37 -46.44 -3.11
N ARG A 369 16.50 -47.04 -3.53
CA ARG A 369 16.59 -48.50 -3.70
C ARG A 369 16.37 -49.25 -2.39
N GLN A 370 17.00 -48.80 -1.30
CA GLN A 370 16.82 -49.41 0.02
C GLN A 370 15.37 -49.37 0.49
N LEU A 371 14.70 -48.22 0.34
CA LEU A 371 13.28 -48.07 0.67
C LEU A 371 12.42 -49.02 -0.19
N ASN A 372 12.69 -49.10 -1.49
CA ASN A 372 11.97 -49.99 -2.39
C ASN A 372 12.15 -51.48 -2.03
N ASP A 373 13.39 -51.92 -1.74
CA ASP A 373 13.70 -53.29 -1.36
C ASP A 373 13.03 -53.69 -0.03
N GLN A 374 12.97 -52.76 0.93
CA GLN A 374 12.24 -52.96 2.19
C GLN A 374 10.73 -53.11 1.96
N LEU A 375 10.15 -52.39 0.99
CA LEU A 375 8.73 -52.49 0.65
C LEU A 375 8.41 -53.78 -0.12
N ILE A 376 9.26 -54.21 -1.04
CA ILE A 376 9.08 -55.45 -1.81
C ILE A 376 9.24 -56.68 -0.92
N SER A 377 10.28 -56.72 -0.08
CA SER A 377 10.52 -57.83 0.84
C SER A 377 9.34 -58.05 1.80
N ARG A 378 8.70 -56.97 2.26
CA ARG A 378 7.48 -57.05 3.09
C ARG A 378 6.25 -57.51 2.29
N LYS A 379 6.09 -57.11 1.02
CA LYS A 379 4.99 -57.59 0.15
C LYS A 379 5.07 -59.10 -0.15
N GLY A 380 6.27 -59.69 -0.14
CA GLY A 380 6.47 -61.14 -0.28
C GLY A 380 5.97 -61.96 0.93
N LEU A 381 5.98 -61.38 2.14
CA LEU A 381 5.46 -62.02 3.37
C LEU A 381 4.02 -61.63 3.72
N SER A 382 3.49 -60.50 3.22
CA SER A 382 2.24 -59.91 3.73
C SER A 382 0.93 -60.45 3.15
N ARG A 383 0.95 -61.19 2.02
CA ARG A 383 -0.28 -61.84 1.51
C ARG A 383 -0.80 -62.94 2.44
N SER A 384 0.01 -63.47 3.36
CA SER A 384 -0.39 -64.60 4.22
C SER A 384 -0.70 -64.26 5.68
N LEU A 385 -0.32 -63.08 6.21
CA LEU A 385 -0.31 -62.88 7.68
C LEU A 385 -1.00 -61.61 8.22
N PHE A 386 -1.24 -60.57 7.41
CA PHE A 386 -1.79 -59.30 7.93
C PHE A 386 -3.33 -59.18 7.90
N SER A 387 -4.05 -60.09 7.25
CA SER A 387 -5.50 -60.19 7.41
C SER A 387 -5.93 -61.13 8.56
N ALA A 388 -5.01 -61.91 9.12
CA ALA A 388 -5.32 -63.02 10.03
C ALA A 388 -5.02 -62.74 11.51
N THR A 389 -4.14 -61.78 11.84
CA THR A 389 -3.80 -61.47 13.24
C THR A 389 -4.75 -60.48 13.92
N LYS A 390 -5.64 -59.80 13.18
CA LYS A 390 -6.75 -59.02 13.78
C LYS A 390 -7.90 -59.93 14.28
N LYS A 391 -7.88 -61.24 13.98
CA LYS A 391 -8.94 -62.20 14.37
C LYS A 391 -8.55 -63.18 15.48
N TRP A 392 -7.29 -63.24 15.96
CA TRP A 392 -6.88 -64.24 16.96
C TRP A 392 -6.51 -63.69 18.36
N PHE A 393 -6.54 -62.37 18.57
CA PHE A 393 -6.39 -61.77 19.91
C PHE A 393 -7.60 -60.94 20.37
N SER A 394 -8.71 -60.98 19.63
CA SER A 394 -10.00 -60.38 20.03
C SER A 394 -10.80 -61.36 20.90
N GLY A 395 -10.31 -61.60 22.12
CA GLY A 395 -10.95 -62.46 23.10
C GLY A 395 -11.06 -61.78 24.46
N SER A 396 -11.62 -60.57 24.53
CA SER A 396 -12.19 -59.99 25.76
C SER A 396 -13.01 -58.74 25.44
N LYS A 397 -14.30 -58.83 25.76
CA LYS A 397 -15.33 -57.78 25.91
C LYS A 397 -14.96 -56.37 25.44
N VAL A 398 -15.53 -55.96 24.31
CA VAL A 398 -15.71 -54.55 23.94
C VAL A 398 -16.66 -53.93 24.97
N PRO A 399 -16.27 -52.87 25.71
CA PRO A 399 -17.26 -51.97 26.27
C PRO A 399 -17.76 -51.09 25.12
N GLU A 400 -19.08 -51.08 24.90
CA GLU A 400 -19.74 -49.97 24.21
C GLU A 400 -19.29 -48.67 24.88
N LYS A 401 -18.37 -47.95 24.23
CA LYS A 401 -18.10 -46.55 24.55
C LYS A 401 -18.82 -45.68 23.54
N SER A 402 -19.58 -44.76 24.11
CA SER A 402 -20.44 -43.77 23.49
C SER A 402 -19.81 -43.03 22.32
N ILE A 403 -20.66 -42.64 21.36
CA ILE A 403 -20.42 -41.84 20.17
C ILE A 403 -19.86 -40.41 20.47
N ASN A 404 -19.61 -40.04 21.74
CA ASN A 404 -19.17 -38.71 22.16
C ASN A 404 -17.64 -38.52 22.38
N GLU A 405 -16.79 -39.49 22.06
CA GLU A 405 -15.31 -39.35 22.15
C GLU A 405 -14.60 -39.53 20.80
N LEU A 406 -15.02 -38.81 19.75
CA LEU A 406 -14.27 -38.65 18.49
C LEU A 406 -13.29 -37.45 18.54
N LYS A 407 -12.55 -37.32 19.65
CA LYS A 407 -11.54 -36.26 19.79
C LYS A 407 -10.23 -36.66 19.06
N ASN A 408 -10.09 -36.12 17.85
CA ASN A 408 -8.83 -35.74 17.19
C ASN A 408 -7.78 -36.85 16.94
N THR A 409 -7.93 -37.61 15.85
CA THR A 409 -6.87 -38.50 15.31
C THR A 409 -5.72 -37.73 14.62
N SER A 410 -5.76 -36.40 14.62
CA SER A 410 -4.67 -35.52 14.16
C SER A 410 -3.33 -35.75 14.88
N GLY A 411 -3.34 -36.47 16.02
CA GLY A 411 -2.15 -36.86 16.79
C GLY A 411 -1.66 -38.29 16.56
N LEU A 412 -2.21 -39.06 15.61
CA LEU A 412 -1.70 -40.39 15.29
C LEU A 412 -0.30 -40.27 14.67
N LEU A 413 0.73 -40.57 15.44
CA LEU A 413 2.11 -40.59 14.94
C LEU A 413 2.40 -41.98 14.36
N TYR A 414 2.67 -42.05 13.06
CA TYR A 414 3.14 -43.31 12.47
C TYR A 414 4.54 -43.64 13.04
N PRO A 415 4.81 -44.89 13.42
CA PRO A 415 6.18 -45.28 13.71
C PRO A 415 7.03 -45.08 12.45
N PRO A 416 8.30 -44.63 12.58
CA PRO A 416 9.16 -44.35 11.43
C PRO A 416 9.26 -45.49 10.42
N GLU A 417 9.08 -46.74 10.87
CA GLU A 417 9.18 -47.99 10.11
C GLU A 417 7.87 -48.46 9.47
N ALA A 418 6.76 -47.72 9.63
CA ALA A 418 5.48 -48.09 9.03
C ALA A 418 5.57 -48.15 7.50
N PRO A 419 5.07 -49.22 6.83
CA PRO A 419 5.12 -49.33 5.38
C PRO A 419 4.57 -48.11 4.64
N GLU A 420 3.45 -47.55 5.12
CA GLU A 420 2.76 -46.40 4.55
C GLU A 420 3.64 -45.15 4.62
N LEU A 421 4.32 -44.95 5.76
CA LEU A 421 5.26 -43.85 5.97
C LEU A 421 6.55 -44.04 5.16
N GLN A 422 7.03 -45.28 4.98
CA GLN A 422 8.18 -45.59 4.14
C GLN A 422 7.87 -45.33 2.65
N ILE A 423 6.63 -45.63 2.20
CA ILE A 423 6.15 -45.22 0.87
C ILE A 423 6.12 -43.69 0.76
N ARG A 424 5.65 -42.98 1.80
CA ARG A 424 5.67 -41.51 1.82
C ARG A 424 7.09 -40.93 1.72
N LYS A 425 8.06 -41.47 2.48
CA LYS A 425 9.48 -41.10 2.38
C LYS A 425 10.04 -41.29 0.96
N MET A 426 9.77 -42.45 0.35
CA MET A 426 10.21 -42.73 -1.01
C MET A 426 9.60 -41.75 -2.01
N ALA A 427 8.31 -41.41 -1.84
CA ALA A 427 7.62 -40.43 -2.67
C ALA A 427 8.25 -39.03 -2.58
N ASP A 428 8.51 -38.56 -1.36
CA ASP A 428 9.14 -37.25 -1.11
C ASP A 428 10.55 -37.18 -1.70
N LEU A 429 11.38 -38.23 -1.58
CA LEU A 429 12.69 -38.27 -2.26
C LEU A 429 12.56 -38.21 -3.77
N CYS A 430 11.67 -39.02 -4.35
CA CYS A 430 11.43 -39.03 -5.79
C CYS A 430 10.97 -37.65 -6.28
N PHE A 431 10.15 -36.95 -5.50
CA PHE A 431 9.71 -35.60 -5.82
C PHE A 431 10.88 -34.60 -5.86
N LEU A 432 11.76 -34.62 -4.84
CA LEU A 432 12.92 -33.73 -4.72
C LEU A 432 13.94 -33.90 -5.85
N VAL A 433 13.96 -35.07 -6.50
CA VAL A 433 14.81 -35.38 -7.68
C VAL A 433 14.03 -35.42 -8.99
N GLN A 434 12.85 -34.79 -9.02
CA GLN A 434 12.01 -34.63 -10.21
C GLN A 434 11.52 -35.93 -10.86
N HIS A 435 11.52 -37.05 -10.13
CA HIS A 435 10.96 -38.32 -10.59
C HIS A 435 9.45 -38.38 -10.30
N TYR A 436 8.70 -37.47 -10.93
CA TYR A 436 7.30 -37.21 -10.61
C TYR A 436 6.36 -38.39 -10.86
N ASP A 437 6.67 -39.27 -11.81
CA ASP A 437 5.87 -40.47 -12.10
C ASP A 437 5.88 -41.48 -10.95
N LEU A 438 7.08 -41.76 -10.41
CA LEU A 438 7.24 -42.65 -9.27
C LEU A 438 6.71 -41.97 -8.01
N ALA A 439 6.97 -40.67 -7.83
CA ALA A 439 6.43 -39.89 -6.72
C ALA A 439 4.89 -39.94 -6.67
N TYR A 440 4.22 -39.66 -7.80
CA TYR A 440 2.76 -39.75 -7.92
C TYR A 440 2.24 -41.13 -7.53
N SER A 441 2.83 -42.19 -8.08
CA SER A 441 2.41 -43.58 -7.81
C SER A 441 2.52 -43.93 -6.32
N CYS A 442 3.59 -43.47 -5.67
CA CYS A 442 3.81 -43.67 -4.24
C CYS A 442 2.82 -42.84 -3.40
N TYR A 443 2.64 -41.54 -3.69
CA TYR A 443 1.67 -40.71 -2.97
C TYR A 443 0.23 -41.21 -3.13
N HIS A 444 -0.15 -41.64 -4.34
CA HIS A 444 -1.48 -42.18 -4.60
C HIS A 444 -1.76 -43.45 -3.77
N THR A 445 -0.73 -44.29 -3.59
CA THR A 445 -0.80 -45.47 -2.74
C THR A 445 -0.89 -45.08 -1.26
N ALA A 446 0.06 -44.28 -0.76
CA ALA A 446 0.13 -43.88 0.65
C ALA A 446 -1.15 -43.16 1.12
N LYS A 447 -1.70 -42.27 0.28
CA LYS A 447 -2.99 -41.60 0.52
C LYS A 447 -4.09 -42.60 0.90
N LYS A 448 -4.23 -43.69 0.15
CA LYS A 448 -5.31 -44.66 0.35
C LYS A 448 -5.19 -45.29 1.73
N ASP A 449 -3.98 -45.65 2.12
CA ASP A 449 -3.72 -46.30 3.40
C ASP A 449 -3.93 -45.31 4.57
N PHE A 450 -3.43 -44.07 4.46
CA PHE A 450 -3.67 -43.04 5.47
C PHE A 450 -5.15 -42.69 5.66
N LEU A 451 -5.95 -42.69 4.58
CA LEU A 451 -7.40 -42.48 4.67
C LEU A 451 -8.11 -43.65 5.36
N ASN A 452 -7.69 -44.89 5.08
CA ASN A 452 -8.24 -46.07 5.75
C ASN A 452 -7.97 -46.04 7.27
N ASP A 453 -6.80 -45.55 7.66
CA ASP A 453 -6.37 -45.43 9.06
C ASP A 453 -6.89 -44.16 9.75
N GLN A 454 -7.63 -43.30 9.05
CA GLN A 454 -8.11 -41.99 9.55
C GLN A 454 -6.97 -41.07 10.03
N ALA A 455 -5.79 -41.20 9.43
CA ALA A 455 -4.61 -40.37 9.69
C ALA A 455 -4.65 -39.10 8.84
N MET A 456 -5.59 -38.20 9.16
CA MET A 456 -6.02 -37.12 8.27
C MET A 456 -4.90 -36.15 7.85
N LEU A 457 -3.94 -35.86 8.74
CA LEU A 457 -2.78 -35.01 8.41
C LEU A 457 -1.89 -35.64 7.32
N TYR A 458 -1.58 -36.94 7.46
CA TYR A 458 -0.78 -37.69 6.50
C TYR A 458 -1.54 -37.86 5.17
N ALA A 459 -2.84 -38.13 5.25
CA ALA A 459 -3.71 -38.24 4.08
C ALA A 459 -3.76 -36.93 3.29
N ALA A 460 -3.88 -35.79 3.96
CA ALA A 460 -3.87 -34.46 3.33
C ALA A 460 -2.54 -34.17 2.62
N GLY A 461 -1.40 -34.46 3.27
CA GLY A 461 -0.08 -34.30 2.64
C GLY A 461 0.13 -35.22 1.45
N ALA A 462 -0.36 -36.45 1.51
CA ALA A 462 -0.33 -37.39 0.38
C ALA A 462 -1.24 -36.94 -0.77
N LEU A 463 -2.43 -36.40 -0.48
CA LEU A 463 -3.34 -35.81 -1.46
C LEU A 463 -2.73 -34.61 -2.18
N GLU A 464 -2.18 -33.66 -1.41
CA GLU A 464 -1.51 -32.45 -1.92
C GLU A 464 -0.42 -32.82 -2.91
N MET A 465 0.55 -33.65 -2.48
CA MET A 465 1.71 -33.96 -3.32
C MET A 465 1.38 -34.95 -4.44
N ALA A 466 0.34 -35.79 -4.31
CA ALA A 466 -0.17 -36.55 -5.44
C ALA A 466 -0.74 -35.63 -6.52
N ALA A 467 -1.47 -34.57 -6.14
CA ALA A 467 -2.04 -33.63 -7.10
C ALA A 467 -0.96 -32.82 -7.83
N VAL A 468 0.05 -32.36 -7.08
CA VAL A 468 1.19 -31.64 -7.63
C VAL A 468 2.03 -32.53 -8.55
N SER A 469 2.35 -33.75 -8.11
CA SER A 469 3.14 -34.71 -8.91
C SER A 469 2.43 -35.08 -10.21
N ALA A 470 1.11 -35.29 -10.18
CA ALA A 470 0.32 -35.60 -11.37
C ALA A 470 0.39 -34.51 -12.44
N PHE A 471 0.48 -33.23 -12.02
CA PHE A 471 0.61 -32.11 -12.94
C PHE A 471 2.02 -32.00 -13.55
N LEU A 472 3.05 -32.33 -12.77
CA LEU A 472 4.46 -32.21 -13.19
C LEU A 472 4.98 -33.39 -14.03
N GLN A 473 4.19 -34.44 -14.26
CA GLN A 473 4.62 -35.61 -15.04
C GLN A 473 5.05 -35.21 -16.47
N PRO A 474 6.16 -35.76 -17.00
CA PRO A 474 6.58 -35.53 -18.37
C PRO A 474 5.63 -36.22 -19.37
N GLY A 475 5.25 -35.52 -20.45
CA GLY A 475 4.39 -36.07 -21.51
C GLY A 475 3.01 -35.39 -21.59
N ALA A 476 1.99 -36.10 -22.08
CA ALA A 476 0.62 -35.59 -22.08
C ALA A 476 0.15 -35.40 -20.62
N PRO A 477 -0.03 -34.16 -20.15
CA PRO A 477 -0.26 -33.91 -18.73
C PRO A 477 -1.57 -34.58 -18.31
N ARG A 478 -1.52 -35.41 -17.26
CA ARG A 478 -2.77 -35.82 -16.61
C ARG A 478 -3.49 -34.55 -16.17
N PRO A 479 -4.83 -34.49 -16.32
CA PRO A 479 -5.57 -33.33 -15.83
C PRO A 479 -5.28 -33.15 -14.34
N TYR A 480 -4.90 -31.92 -13.96
CA TYR A 480 -4.65 -31.57 -12.57
C TYR A 480 -5.83 -32.01 -11.70
N PRO A 481 -5.64 -32.92 -10.72
CA PRO A 481 -6.74 -33.46 -9.94
C PRO A 481 -7.13 -32.47 -8.83
N ALA A 482 -7.79 -31.37 -9.21
CA ALA A 482 -8.17 -30.28 -8.31
C ALA A 482 -8.93 -30.76 -7.05
N HIS A 483 -9.77 -31.78 -7.20
CA HIS A 483 -10.49 -32.39 -6.08
C HIS A 483 -9.58 -32.97 -4.99
N TYR A 484 -8.38 -33.48 -5.31
CA TYR A 484 -7.42 -33.93 -4.29
C TYR A 484 -6.93 -32.75 -3.46
N MET A 485 -6.63 -31.64 -4.13
CA MET A 485 -6.17 -30.43 -3.47
C MET A 485 -7.28 -29.79 -2.64
N ASP A 486 -8.52 -29.76 -3.13
CA ASP A 486 -9.68 -29.28 -2.37
C ASP A 486 -9.88 -30.08 -1.08
N THR A 487 -9.80 -31.41 -1.16
CA THR A 487 -9.88 -32.27 0.03
C THR A 487 -8.72 -32.02 0.99
N ALA A 488 -7.49 -31.84 0.48
CA ALA A 488 -6.33 -31.51 1.31
C ALA A 488 -6.50 -30.17 2.04
N ILE A 489 -6.93 -29.11 1.32
CA ILE A 489 -7.19 -27.78 1.90
C ILE A 489 -8.24 -27.87 3.02
N GLN A 490 -9.39 -28.51 2.75
CA GLN A 490 -10.46 -28.68 3.75
C GLN A 490 -9.96 -29.49 4.96
N THR A 491 -9.22 -30.57 4.72
CA THR A 491 -8.68 -31.41 5.79
C THR A 491 -7.69 -30.63 6.66
N TYR A 492 -6.73 -29.92 6.06
CA TYR A 492 -5.77 -29.11 6.82
C TYR A 492 -6.46 -28.00 7.62
N ARG A 493 -7.43 -27.31 7.03
CA ARG A 493 -8.14 -26.19 7.67
C ARG A 493 -9.09 -26.67 8.78
N ASP A 494 -10.01 -27.55 8.44
CA ASP A 494 -11.18 -27.83 9.28
C ASP A 494 -10.93 -28.97 10.27
N ILE A 495 -10.14 -29.97 9.86
CA ILE A 495 -9.85 -31.16 10.68
C ILE A 495 -8.54 -30.99 11.45
N CYS A 496 -7.44 -30.73 10.74
CA CYS A 496 -6.11 -30.62 11.35
C CYS A 496 -5.86 -29.27 12.03
N LYS A 497 -6.65 -28.24 11.70
CA LYS A 497 -6.48 -26.85 12.17
C LYS A 497 -5.07 -26.29 11.91
N ASN A 498 -4.46 -26.72 10.81
CA ASN A 498 -3.14 -26.28 10.37
C ASN A 498 -3.26 -25.31 9.20
N MET A 499 -3.38 -24.02 9.52
CA MET A 499 -3.56 -22.97 8.52
C MET A 499 -2.33 -22.76 7.62
N VAL A 500 -1.12 -23.08 8.11
CA VAL A 500 0.12 -22.94 7.32
C VAL A 500 0.11 -23.93 6.15
N LEU A 501 -0.25 -25.20 6.40
CA LEU A 501 -0.36 -26.20 5.33
C LEU A 501 -1.53 -25.92 4.39
N ALA A 502 -2.67 -25.47 4.93
CA ALA A 502 -3.81 -25.04 4.11
C ALA A 502 -3.43 -23.87 3.18
N GLU A 503 -2.65 -22.91 3.66
CA GLU A 503 -2.13 -21.80 2.87
C GLU A 503 -1.16 -22.26 1.79
N ARG A 504 -0.19 -23.13 2.10
CA ARG A 504 0.69 -23.74 1.09
C ARG A 504 -0.13 -24.37 -0.04
N CYS A 505 -1.12 -25.20 0.29
CA CYS A 505 -1.99 -25.84 -0.69
C CYS A 505 -2.71 -24.82 -1.58
N VAL A 506 -3.28 -23.76 -0.98
CA VAL A 506 -3.99 -22.72 -1.74
C VAL A 506 -3.04 -21.96 -2.66
N LEU A 507 -1.84 -21.59 -2.18
CA LEU A 507 -0.83 -20.89 -3.00
C LEU A 507 -0.42 -21.74 -4.20
N LEU A 508 -0.11 -23.03 -4.00
CA LEU A 508 0.26 -23.94 -5.09
C LEU A 508 -0.90 -24.18 -6.06
N SER A 509 -2.10 -24.48 -5.53
CA SER A 509 -3.29 -24.75 -6.35
C SER A 509 -3.71 -23.56 -7.19
N ALA A 510 -3.63 -22.35 -6.63
CA ALA A 510 -3.97 -21.13 -7.36
C ALA A 510 -3.06 -20.93 -8.57
N GLU A 511 -1.75 -21.15 -8.45
CA GLU A 511 -0.83 -21.08 -9.59
C GLU A 511 -1.10 -22.16 -10.64
N LEU A 512 -1.35 -23.40 -10.20
CA LEU A 512 -1.70 -24.52 -11.08
C LEU A 512 -2.97 -24.22 -11.89
N LEU A 513 -4.04 -23.75 -11.23
CA LEU A 513 -5.30 -23.38 -11.89
C LEU A 513 -5.12 -22.19 -12.84
N LYS A 514 -4.37 -21.16 -12.43
CA LYS A 514 -4.06 -20.00 -13.30
C LYS A 514 -3.31 -20.45 -14.56
N SER A 515 -2.36 -21.38 -14.46
CA SER A 515 -1.63 -21.92 -15.63
C SER A 515 -2.54 -22.64 -16.63
N GLN A 516 -3.67 -23.18 -16.16
CA GLN A 516 -4.71 -23.81 -16.97
C GLN A 516 -5.83 -22.84 -17.39
N SER A 517 -5.65 -21.53 -17.20
CA SER A 517 -6.67 -20.49 -17.44
C SER A 517 -7.96 -20.65 -16.63
N LYS A 518 -7.92 -21.41 -15.51
CA LYS A 518 -9.05 -21.64 -14.60
C LYS A 518 -9.14 -20.56 -13.51
N TYR A 519 -9.21 -19.30 -13.92
CA TYR A 519 -9.19 -18.16 -13.01
C TYR A 519 -10.37 -18.12 -12.03
N SER A 520 -11.54 -18.62 -12.41
CA SER A 520 -12.72 -18.64 -11.52
C SER A 520 -12.53 -19.59 -10.33
N GLU A 521 -11.98 -20.78 -10.59
CA GLU A 521 -11.66 -21.74 -9.54
C GLU A 521 -10.53 -21.20 -8.63
N ALA A 522 -9.49 -20.60 -9.22
CA ALA A 522 -8.40 -19.98 -8.46
C ALA A 522 -8.88 -18.84 -7.54
N ALA A 523 -9.73 -17.93 -8.04
CA ALA A 523 -10.29 -16.85 -7.23
C ALA A 523 -11.10 -17.39 -6.04
N ALA A 524 -11.94 -18.41 -6.27
CA ALA A 524 -12.74 -19.02 -5.22
C ALA A 524 -11.87 -19.65 -4.12
N LEU A 525 -10.77 -20.34 -4.50
CA LEU A 525 -9.82 -20.90 -3.54
C LEU A 525 -9.14 -19.82 -2.68
N LEU A 526 -8.65 -18.76 -3.31
CA LEU A 526 -7.96 -17.66 -2.63
C LEU A 526 -8.89 -16.96 -1.62
N ILE A 527 -10.12 -16.63 -2.04
CA ILE A 527 -11.13 -15.98 -1.19
C ILE A 527 -11.51 -16.87 -0.01
N ARG A 528 -11.69 -18.18 -0.24
CA ARG A 528 -12.10 -19.13 0.80
C ARG A 528 -11.14 -19.18 1.99
N LEU A 529 -9.86 -18.88 1.77
CA LEU A 529 -8.83 -18.90 2.82
C LEU A 529 -8.68 -17.56 3.56
N THR A 530 -9.39 -16.51 3.14
CA THR A 530 -9.36 -15.22 3.83
C THR A 530 -10.07 -15.31 5.20
N SER A 531 -9.48 -14.69 6.22
CA SER A 531 -10.05 -14.57 7.57
C SER A 531 -9.38 -13.44 8.38
N GLU A 532 -9.89 -13.17 9.57
CA GLU A 532 -9.43 -12.07 10.43
C GLU A 532 -8.19 -12.42 11.27
N ASP A 533 -7.78 -13.69 11.28
CA ASP A 533 -6.59 -14.21 11.97
C ASP A 533 -5.27 -13.68 11.40
N SER A 534 -5.26 -13.31 10.12
CA SER A 534 -4.09 -12.76 9.42
C SER A 534 -4.53 -11.78 8.35
N ASP A 535 -4.56 -10.49 8.71
CA ASP A 535 -4.90 -9.40 7.79
C ASP A 535 -3.94 -9.34 6.58
N LEU A 536 -2.64 -9.59 6.78
CA LEU A 536 -1.65 -9.56 5.69
C LEU A 536 -1.93 -10.63 4.63
N ARG A 537 -2.13 -11.88 5.07
CA ARG A 537 -2.47 -13.00 4.19
C ARG A 537 -3.78 -12.73 3.46
N SER A 538 -4.82 -12.34 4.19
CA SER A 538 -6.12 -12.04 3.59
C SER A 538 -6.03 -10.93 2.54
N ALA A 539 -5.26 -9.87 2.80
CA ALA A 539 -5.03 -8.80 1.83
C ALA A 539 -4.40 -9.30 0.52
N LEU A 540 -3.32 -10.08 0.66
CA LEU A 540 -2.60 -10.66 -0.48
C LEU A 540 -3.48 -11.59 -1.31
N LEU A 541 -4.23 -12.50 -0.66
CA LEU A 541 -5.11 -13.44 -1.35
C LEU A 541 -6.29 -12.74 -2.03
N LEU A 542 -6.87 -11.71 -1.41
CA LEU A 542 -7.95 -10.90 -2.01
C LEU A 542 -7.47 -10.15 -3.25
N GLU A 543 -6.26 -9.57 -3.19
CA GLU A 543 -5.65 -8.93 -4.35
C GLU A 543 -5.42 -9.93 -5.49
N GLN A 544 -4.87 -11.11 -5.19
CA GLN A 544 -4.68 -12.15 -6.21
C GLN A 544 -6.01 -12.66 -6.77
N ALA A 545 -7.07 -12.74 -5.95
CA ALA A 545 -8.41 -13.07 -6.41
C ALA A 545 -8.97 -11.97 -7.33
N ALA A 546 -8.73 -10.69 -7.01
CA ALA A 546 -9.07 -9.57 -7.89
C ALA A 546 -8.41 -9.75 -9.26
N HIS A 547 -7.11 -10.02 -9.28
CA HIS A 547 -6.38 -10.29 -10.52
C HIS A 547 -6.91 -11.51 -11.27
N CYS A 548 -7.42 -12.54 -10.58
CA CYS A 548 -8.11 -13.64 -11.27
C CYS A 548 -9.38 -13.16 -12.00
N PHE A 549 -10.21 -12.30 -11.38
CA PHE A 549 -11.44 -11.79 -12.00
C PHE A 549 -11.20 -10.97 -13.27
N ILE A 550 -10.11 -10.18 -13.33
CA ILE A 550 -9.82 -9.40 -14.53
C ILE A 550 -9.21 -10.25 -15.66
N ASN A 551 -8.55 -11.37 -15.35
CA ASN A 551 -7.95 -12.27 -16.34
C ASN A 551 -8.89 -13.38 -16.82
N MET A 552 -10.15 -13.42 -16.36
CA MET A 552 -11.15 -14.33 -16.90
C MET A 552 -11.40 -14.06 -18.39
N LYS A 553 -11.80 -15.09 -19.14
CA LYS A 553 -12.18 -14.96 -20.57
C LYS A 553 -13.20 -13.83 -20.81
N SER A 554 -14.10 -13.63 -19.85
CA SER A 554 -14.95 -12.45 -19.75
C SER A 554 -14.53 -11.67 -18.49
N PRO A 555 -13.75 -10.57 -18.61
CA PRO A 555 -13.24 -9.83 -17.47
C PRO A 555 -14.37 -9.31 -16.57
N MET A 556 -14.31 -9.63 -15.28
CA MET A 556 -15.29 -9.19 -14.29
C MET A 556 -14.81 -7.92 -13.56
N VAL A 557 -14.79 -6.79 -14.27
CA VAL A 557 -14.21 -5.51 -13.81
C VAL A 557 -14.73 -5.04 -12.45
N ARG A 558 -16.04 -5.16 -12.21
CA ARG A 558 -16.63 -4.79 -10.91
C ARG A 558 -16.22 -5.72 -9.77
N LYS A 559 -16.07 -7.03 -10.03
CA LYS A 559 -15.54 -7.97 -9.03
C LYS A 559 -14.06 -7.70 -8.74
N TYR A 560 -13.27 -7.33 -9.76
CA TYR A 560 -11.91 -6.86 -9.57
C TYR A 560 -11.87 -5.68 -8.60
N ALA A 561 -12.59 -4.59 -8.89
CA ALA A 561 -12.57 -3.39 -8.04
C ALA A 561 -13.05 -3.66 -6.61
N PHE A 562 -14.12 -4.46 -6.46
CA PHE A 562 -14.63 -4.85 -5.14
C PHE A 562 -13.56 -5.59 -4.31
N HIS A 563 -12.87 -6.57 -4.89
CA HIS A 563 -11.83 -7.32 -4.17
C HIS A 563 -10.56 -6.49 -3.94
N MET A 564 -10.25 -5.52 -4.81
CA MET A 564 -9.18 -4.54 -4.55
C MET A 564 -9.52 -3.65 -3.35
N ILE A 565 -10.77 -3.22 -3.17
CA ILE A 565 -11.19 -2.47 -1.97
C ILE A 565 -11.02 -3.31 -0.71
N LEU A 566 -11.47 -4.58 -0.73
CA LEU A 566 -11.32 -5.49 0.41
C LEU A 566 -9.84 -5.76 0.72
N ALA A 567 -9.01 -5.97 -0.30
CA ALA A 567 -7.56 -6.12 -0.14
C ALA A 567 -6.94 -4.86 0.48
N GLY A 568 -7.33 -3.66 -0.01
CA GLY A 568 -6.86 -2.39 0.52
C GLY A 568 -7.21 -2.18 2.00
N HIS A 569 -8.43 -2.56 2.40
CA HIS A 569 -8.86 -2.54 3.79
C HIS A 569 -7.99 -3.46 4.67
N ARG A 570 -7.77 -4.72 4.24
CA ARG A 570 -6.94 -5.69 4.97
C ARG A 570 -5.46 -5.28 5.00
N PHE A 571 -4.91 -4.72 3.93
CA PHE A 571 -3.56 -4.14 3.92
C PHE A 571 -3.43 -3.01 4.94
N SER A 572 -4.44 -2.14 5.05
CA SER A 572 -4.43 -1.07 6.06
C SER A 572 -4.38 -1.63 7.48
N LYS A 573 -5.17 -2.68 7.79
CA LYS A 573 -5.14 -3.35 9.10
C LYS A 573 -3.80 -4.04 9.37
N ALA A 574 -3.16 -4.58 8.32
CA ALA A 574 -1.82 -5.19 8.38
C ALA A 574 -0.66 -4.17 8.47
N GLY A 575 -0.94 -2.86 8.54
CA GLY A 575 0.07 -1.79 8.56
C GLY A 575 0.69 -1.45 7.20
N GLN A 576 0.25 -2.11 6.12
CA GLN A 576 0.76 -1.98 4.75
C GLN A 576 0.13 -0.80 4.00
N LYS A 577 0.33 0.42 4.53
CA LYS A 577 -0.36 1.64 4.05
C LYS A 577 -0.13 1.96 2.57
N LYS A 578 1.08 1.72 2.05
CA LYS A 578 1.40 1.93 0.63
C LYS A 578 0.58 1.00 -0.28
N HIS A 579 0.50 -0.28 0.08
CA HIS A 579 -0.32 -1.26 -0.65
C HIS A 579 -1.80 -0.98 -0.50
N ALA A 580 -2.25 -0.54 0.69
CA ALA A 580 -3.63 -0.10 0.89
C ALA A 580 -4.01 1.03 -0.08
N LEU A 581 -3.23 2.11 -0.11
CA LEU A 581 -3.44 3.24 -1.03
C LEU A 581 -3.47 2.77 -2.49
N ARG A 582 -2.48 1.96 -2.90
CA ARG A 582 -2.40 1.39 -4.26
C ARG A 582 -3.68 0.63 -4.63
N CYS A 583 -4.19 -0.21 -3.74
CA CYS A 583 -5.41 -0.98 -3.98
C CYS A 583 -6.64 -0.09 -4.17
N TYR A 584 -6.81 0.95 -3.34
CA TYR A 584 -7.91 1.90 -3.50
C TYR A 584 -7.79 2.73 -4.79
N CYS A 585 -6.58 3.15 -5.17
CA CYS A 585 -6.35 3.81 -6.46
C CYS A 585 -6.69 2.91 -7.66
N GLN A 586 -6.37 1.60 -7.57
CA GLN A 586 -6.76 0.63 -8.58
C GLN A 586 -8.28 0.45 -8.69
N ALA A 587 -8.99 0.42 -7.56
CA ALA A 587 -10.45 0.38 -7.56
C ALA A 587 -11.09 1.66 -8.13
N MET A 588 -10.50 2.84 -7.86
CA MET A 588 -11.01 4.13 -8.35
C MET A 588 -11.14 4.19 -9.87
N GLN A 589 -10.24 3.53 -10.61
CA GLN A 589 -10.29 3.47 -12.09
C GLN A 589 -11.60 2.87 -12.62
N VAL A 590 -12.28 2.03 -11.84
CA VAL A 590 -13.55 1.41 -12.22
C VAL A 590 -14.75 2.28 -11.88
N TYR A 591 -14.71 3.02 -10.78
CA TYR A 591 -15.87 3.78 -10.31
C TYR A 591 -15.90 5.23 -10.80
N LYS A 592 -14.74 5.83 -11.07
CA LYS A 592 -14.60 7.26 -11.41
C LYS A 592 -15.49 7.66 -12.59
N GLY A 593 -16.41 8.60 -12.35
CA GLY A 593 -17.25 9.19 -13.40
C GLY A 593 -18.27 8.23 -14.02
N LYS A 594 -18.59 7.12 -13.34
CA LYS A 594 -19.55 6.11 -13.81
C LYS A 594 -20.88 6.13 -13.02
N GLY A 595 -21.11 7.15 -12.19
CA GLY A 595 -22.36 7.37 -11.47
C GLY A 595 -22.51 6.60 -10.16
N TRP A 596 -21.41 6.06 -9.61
CA TRP A 596 -21.39 5.30 -8.35
C TRP A 596 -20.96 6.19 -7.19
N SER A 597 -21.65 7.31 -6.97
CA SER A 597 -21.19 8.38 -6.07
C SER A 597 -20.86 7.89 -4.66
N LEU A 598 -21.66 7.00 -4.06
CA LEU A 598 -21.36 6.44 -2.73
C LEU A 598 -20.04 5.64 -2.68
N ALA A 599 -19.73 4.90 -3.73
CA ALA A 599 -18.48 4.16 -3.83
C ALA A 599 -17.31 5.11 -4.09
N GLU A 600 -17.49 6.09 -4.99
CA GLU A 600 -16.49 7.12 -5.28
C GLU A 600 -16.15 7.93 -4.02
N ASP A 601 -17.15 8.31 -3.22
CA ASP A 601 -16.99 9.02 -1.94
C ASP A 601 -16.17 8.17 -0.96
N HIS A 602 -16.53 6.90 -0.77
CA HIS A 602 -15.82 5.99 0.14
C HIS A 602 -14.35 5.79 -0.28
N ILE A 603 -14.10 5.57 -1.57
CA ILE A 603 -12.75 5.33 -2.08
C ILE A 603 -11.92 6.61 -1.98
N ASN A 604 -12.44 7.77 -2.41
CA ASN A 604 -11.73 9.05 -2.28
C ASN A 604 -11.44 9.40 -0.81
N PHE A 605 -12.40 9.17 0.09
CA PHE A 605 -12.20 9.40 1.52
C PHE A 605 -11.03 8.55 2.05
N THR A 606 -10.99 7.29 1.64
CA THR A 606 -9.93 6.37 2.08
C THR A 606 -8.59 6.72 1.44
N ILE A 607 -8.55 7.05 0.14
CA ILE A 607 -7.35 7.56 -0.54
C ILE A 607 -6.82 8.80 0.18
N GLY A 608 -7.69 9.75 0.54
CA GLY A 608 -7.33 10.97 1.27
C GLY A 608 -6.62 10.68 2.58
N ARG A 609 -7.21 9.82 3.42
CA ARG A 609 -6.64 9.43 4.73
C ARG A 609 -5.31 8.67 4.60
N GLN A 610 -5.23 7.73 3.66
CA GLN A 610 -4.00 6.95 3.45
C GLN A 610 -2.88 7.83 2.91
N SER A 611 -3.19 8.71 1.95
CA SER A 611 -2.24 9.67 1.38
C SER A 611 -1.70 10.63 2.45
N TYR A 612 -2.58 11.15 3.31
CA TYR A 612 -2.17 12.00 4.43
C TYR A 612 -1.21 11.26 5.38
N THR A 613 -1.53 10.02 5.73
CA THR A 613 -0.69 9.19 6.61
C THR A 613 0.68 8.89 5.99
N LEU A 614 0.76 8.79 4.67
CA LEU A 614 1.99 8.61 3.90
C LEU A 614 2.72 9.92 3.59
N ARG A 615 2.27 11.06 4.14
CA ARG A 615 2.78 12.42 3.87
C ARG A 615 2.70 12.86 2.41
N GLN A 616 1.77 12.28 1.64
CA GLN A 616 1.45 12.69 0.28
C GLN A 616 0.30 13.70 0.33
N LEU A 617 0.62 14.93 0.74
CA LEU A 617 -0.38 15.94 1.06
C LEU A 617 -1.20 16.39 -0.15
N ASP A 618 -0.57 16.57 -1.32
CA ASP A 618 -1.26 16.97 -2.55
C ASP A 618 -2.30 15.92 -2.99
N ASN A 619 -1.92 14.64 -2.94
CA ASN A 619 -2.82 13.53 -3.22
C ASN A 619 -4.00 13.50 -2.22
N ALA A 620 -3.74 13.78 -0.94
CA ALA A 620 -4.77 13.84 0.09
C ALA A 620 -5.77 14.98 -0.16
N VAL A 621 -5.27 16.19 -0.42
CA VAL A 621 -6.10 17.37 -0.74
C VAL A 621 -6.94 17.10 -1.99
N SER A 622 -6.34 16.56 -3.05
CA SER A 622 -7.04 16.26 -4.30
C SER A 622 -8.17 15.25 -4.09
N ALA A 623 -7.93 14.19 -3.32
CA ALA A 623 -8.94 13.17 -3.06
C ALA A 623 -10.13 13.74 -2.27
N PHE A 624 -9.89 14.49 -1.19
CA PHE A 624 -10.96 15.12 -0.43
C PHE A 624 -11.70 16.20 -1.23
N ARG A 625 -10.98 16.98 -2.05
CA ARG A 625 -11.58 17.97 -2.96
C ARG A 625 -12.59 17.32 -3.90
N HIS A 626 -12.28 16.15 -4.46
CA HIS A 626 -13.20 15.43 -5.37
C HIS A 626 -14.53 15.05 -4.69
N ILE A 627 -14.52 14.72 -3.40
CA ILE A 627 -15.72 14.38 -2.65
C ILE A 627 -16.63 15.61 -2.46
N LEU A 628 -16.03 16.79 -2.31
CA LEU A 628 -16.75 18.04 -2.07
C LEU A 628 -17.34 18.66 -3.36
N ILE A 629 -16.70 18.42 -4.52
CA ILE A 629 -17.13 18.99 -5.81
C ILE A 629 -18.20 18.13 -6.51
N ASN A 630 -18.21 16.82 -6.26
CA ASN A 630 -19.19 15.94 -6.88
C ASN A 630 -20.49 15.90 -6.05
N GLU A 631 -21.63 15.64 -6.70
CA GLU A 631 -22.91 15.45 -6.01
C GLU A 631 -22.89 14.16 -5.17
N SER A 632 -22.47 14.31 -3.91
CA SER A 632 -22.43 13.24 -2.93
C SER A 632 -23.84 12.90 -2.42
N LYS A 633 -24.17 11.62 -2.44
CA LYS A 633 -25.47 11.10 -1.94
C LYS A 633 -25.42 10.73 -0.46
N GLN A 634 -24.31 11.01 0.22
CA GLN A 634 -24.08 10.65 1.62
C GLN A 634 -24.98 11.42 2.59
N SER A 635 -25.02 10.97 3.85
CA SER A 635 -25.72 11.67 4.93
C SER A 635 -25.05 13.00 5.26
N ALA A 636 -25.80 13.92 5.88
CA ALA A 636 -25.23 15.20 6.32
C ALA A 636 -24.05 15.02 7.29
N ALA A 637 -24.14 14.05 8.21
CA ALA A 637 -23.06 13.72 9.14
C ALA A 637 -21.77 13.32 8.40
N GLN A 638 -21.89 12.49 7.37
CA GLN A 638 -20.75 12.01 6.59
C GLN A 638 -20.16 13.13 5.70
N GLN A 639 -21.00 13.94 5.06
CA GLN A 639 -20.55 15.13 4.30
C GLN A 639 -19.82 16.13 5.19
N GLY A 640 -20.33 16.35 6.42
CA GLY A 640 -19.64 17.15 7.42
C GLY A 640 -18.28 16.58 7.83
N ALA A 641 -18.15 15.25 7.91
CA ALA A 641 -16.86 14.60 8.16
C ALA A 641 -15.88 14.84 7.00
N PHE A 642 -16.33 14.74 5.75
CA PHE A 642 -15.50 15.01 4.57
C PHE A 642 -14.97 16.46 4.57
N LEU A 643 -15.83 17.42 4.89
CA LEU A 643 -15.43 18.83 4.97
C LEU A 643 -14.40 19.06 6.08
N ARG A 644 -14.60 18.47 7.27
CA ARG A 644 -13.63 18.58 8.38
C ARG A 644 -12.27 17.99 8.01
N GLU A 645 -12.22 16.80 7.41
CA GLU A 645 -10.96 16.18 6.98
C GLU A 645 -10.26 17.01 5.89
N TYR A 646 -11.00 17.54 4.91
CA TYR A 646 -10.45 18.44 3.90
C TYR A 646 -9.79 19.67 4.54
N LEU A 647 -10.50 20.36 5.44
CA LEU A 647 -10.00 21.54 6.13
C LEU A 647 -8.77 21.21 7.00
N TYR A 648 -8.77 20.05 7.67
CA TYR A 648 -7.64 19.60 8.48
C TYR A 648 -6.38 19.36 7.65
N VAL A 649 -6.49 18.55 6.58
CA VAL A 649 -5.36 18.25 5.70
C VAL A 649 -4.83 19.53 5.05
N TYR A 650 -5.74 20.38 4.59
CA TYR A 650 -5.35 21.62 3.94
C TYR A 650 -4.64 22.60 4.88
N LYS A 651 -5.08 22.69 6.15
CA LYS A 651 -4.38 23.47 7.19
C LYS A 651 -2.94 22.97 7.39
N SER A 652 -2.73 21.66 7.40
CA SER A 652 -1.39 21.06 7.47
C SER A 652 -0.52 21.41 6.25
N VAL A 653 -1.10 21.47 5.04
CA VAL A 653 -0.38 21.91 3.83
C VAL A 653 0.03 23.38 3.94
N SER A 654 -0.91 24.24 4.37
CA SER A 654 -0.68 25.69 4.48
C SER A 654 0.40 26.04 5.50
N GLN A 655 0.53 25.25 6.57
CA GLN A 655 1.59 25.42 7.57
C GLN A 655 3.00 25.14 7.03
N LEU A 656 3.13 24.33 5.97
CA LEU A 656 4.41 24.07 5.32
C LEU A 656 4.83 25.19 4.36
N SER A 657 3.87 25.97 3.86
CA SER A 657 4.11 27.07 2.92
C SER A 657 3.25 28.31 3.27
N PRO A 658 3.55 29.00 4.38
CA PRO A 658 2.74 30.12 4.86
C PRO A 658 2.72 31.31 3.88
N ASP A 659 3.81 31.51 3.13
CA ASP A 659 3.95 32.59 2.13
C ASP A 659 3.48 32.17 0.72
N GLY A 660 2.82 31.01 0.60
CA GLY A 660 2.28 30.52 -0.67
C GLY A 660 1.06 31.32 -1.15
N PRO A 661 0.70 31.23 -2.45
CA PRO A 661 -0.52 31.85 -2.95
C PRO A 661 -1.76 31.27 -2.26
N LEU A 662 -2.79 32.10 -2.10
CA LEU A 662 -4.06 31.64 -1.53
C LEU A 662 -4.67 30.50 -2.37
N PRO A 663 -5.11 29.41 -1.74
CA PRO A 663 -5.73 28.30 -2.46
C PRO A 663 -7.05 28.69 -3.09
N GLN A 664 -7.37 28.01 -4.19
CA GLN A 664 -8.71 27.99 -4.72
C GLN A 664 -9.57 26.99 -3.93
N LEU A 665 -10.51 27.46 -3.13
CA LEU A 665 -11.39 26.58 -2.34
C LEU A 665 -12.48 25.95 -3.22
N PRO A 666 -12.92 24.71 -2.95
CA PRO A 666 -13.96 24.06 -3.74
C PRO A 666 -15.38 24.50 -3.37
N LEU A 667 -15.57 25.16 -2.23
CA LEU A 667 -16.86 25.50 -1.65
C LEU A 667 -16.86 26.92 -1.06
N PRO A 668 -18.03 27.60 -1.05
CA PRO A 668 -19.27 27.26 -1.75
C PRO A 668 -19.09 27.33 -3.29
N TYR A 669 -20.12 26.97 -4.07
CA TYR A 669 -20.10 27.25 -5.52
C TYR A 669 -20.50 28.69 -5.77
N ILE A 670 -19.79 29.36 -6.69
CA ILE A 670 -20.15 30.70 -7.16
C ILE A 670 -20.83 30.58 -8.52
N ASN A 671 -22.01 31.18 -8.64
CA ASN A 671 -22.65 31.38 -9.93
C ASN A 671 -22.18 32.72 -10.54
N SER A 672 -21.00 32.69 -11.19
CA SER A 672 -20.34 33.91 -11.67
C SER A 672 -21.17 34.68 -12.71
N SER A 673 -21.98 34.01 -13.54
CA SER A 673 -22.82 34.67 -14.54
C SER A 673 -23.97 35.47 -13.93
N ALA A 674 -24.44 35.09 -12.73
CA ALA A 674 -25.45 35.83 -11.98
C ALA A 674 -24.89 37.05 -11.24
N THR A 675 -23.58 37.30 -11.30
CA THR A 675 -22.93 38.43 -10.63
C THR A 675 -23.47 39.75 -11.17
N ARG A 676 -23.96 40.61 -10.26
CA ARG A 676 -24.39 41.98 -10.57
C ARG A 676 -23.41 42.97 -9.97
N VAL A 677 -23.13 44.06 -10.69
CA VAL A 677 -22.25 45.14 -10.22
C VAL A 677 -23.02 46.44 -10.24
N PHE A 678 -23.15 47.08 -9.08
CA PHE A 678 -23.83 48.35 -8.92
C PHE A 678 -22.84 49.45 -8.57
N PHE A 679 -22.92 50.56 -9.30
CA PHE A 679 -22.12 51.75 -9.13
C PHE A 679 -22.99 52.84 -8.53
N GLY A 680 -22.60 53.37 -7.38
CA GLY A 680 -23.29 54.47 -6.71
C GLY A 680 -23.82 54.11 -5.34
N HIS A 681 -24.43 55.10 -4.69
CA HIS A 681 -24.84 55.01 -3.30
C HIS A 681 -26.06 54.10 -3.08
N ASP A 682 -26.07 53.37 -1.96
CA ASP A 682 -27.27 52.67 -1.51
C ASP A 682 -28.44 53.64 -1.38
N ARG A 683 -29.64 53.14 -1.68
CA ARG A 683 -30.87 53.91 -1.51
C ARG A 683 -31.06 54.23 -0.03
N ARG A 684 -30.72 55.46 0.38
CA ARG A 684 -30.97 55.93 1.74
C ARG A 684 -32.49 56.08 1.92
N PRO A 685 -33.08 55.59 3.03
CA PRO A 685 -34.38 56.08 3.47
C PRO A 685 -34.32 57.60 3.55
N ALA A 686 -35.34 58.30 3.04
CA ALA A 686 -35.32 59.75 2.93
C ALA A 686 -34.97 60.41 4.26
N ASP A 687 -33.76 60.97 4.37
CA ASP A 687 -33.36 61.78 5.51
C ASP A 687 -33.62 63.24 5.11
N GLY A 688 -34.87 63.69 5.34
CA GLY A 688 -35.37 64.97 4.86
C GLY A 688 -35.90 64.95 3.42
N GLU A 689 -35.90 66.12 2.77
CA GLU A 689 -36.55 66.34 1.47
C GLU A 689 -35.74 65.84 0.26
N LYS A 690 -34.49 65.38 0.39
CA LYS A 690 -33.62 65.07 -0.76
C LYS A 690 -33.43 63.57 -0.98
N GLN A 691 -33.61 63.11 -2.21
CA GLN A 691 -33.42 61.72 -2.64
C GLN A 691 -32.52 61.68 -3.88
N ALA A 692 -31.61 60.72 -4.00
CA ALA A 692 -30.84 60.55 -5.24
C ALA A 692 -31.78 60.28 -6.42
N ALA A 693 -31.53 60.92 -7.57
CA ALA A 693 -32.34 60.83 -8.79
C ALA A 693 -32.11 59.51 -9.55
N THR A 694 -32.22 58.36 -8.87
CA THR A 694 -32.02 57.03 -9.47
C THR A 694 -33.27 56.17 -9.33
N HIS A 695 -33.60 55.48 -10.43
CA HIS A 695 -34.69 54.51 -10.48
C HIS A 695 -34.22 53.08 -10.19
N VAL A 696 -32.90 52.84 -10.14
CA VAL A 696 -32.29 51.51 -10.06
C VAL A 696 -31.89 51.20 -8.63
N SER A 697 -32.32 50.05 -8.10
CA SER A 697 -31.77 49.47 -6.88
C SER A 697 -31.42 48.00 -7.05
N LEU A 698 -30.48 47.49 -6.24
CA LEU A 698 -30.15 46.06 -6.19
C LEU A 698 -31.31 45.18 -5.70
N ASP A 699 -32.31 45.76 -5.04
CA ASP A 699 -33.51 45.05 -4.58
C ASP A 699 -34.57 44.86 -5.68
N GLN A 700 -34.38 45.49 -6.84
CA GLN A 700 -35.26 45.33 -7.99
C GLN A 700 -34.68 44.29 -8.97
N GLU A 701 -35.57 43.52 -9.59
CA GLU A 701 -35.20 42.67 -10.74
C GLU A 701 -34.92 43.55 -11.97
N TYR A 702 -34.10 43.06 -12.89
CA TYR A 702 -33.83 43.78 -14.12
C TYR A 702 -35.07 43.79 -15.01
N ASP A 703 -35.60 44.98 -15.28
CA ASP A 703 -36.68 45.20 -16.25
C ASP A 703 -36.13 45.82 -17.54
N SER A 704 -36.22 45.06 -18.63
CA SER A 704 -35.75 45.51 -19.94
C SER A 704 -36.56 46.67 -20.52
N GLU A 705 -37.87 46.74 -20.25
CA GLU A 705 -38.71 47.83 -20.78
C GLU A 705 -38.38 49.15 -20.08
N SER A 706 -38.35 49.15 -18.73
CA SER A 706 -37.96 50.33 -17.96
C SER A 706 -36.54 50.79 -18.32
N SER A 707 -35.58 49.88 -18.42
CA SER A 707 -34.19 50.18 -18.82
C SER A 707 -34.12 50.88 -20.19
N GLN A 708 -34.91 50.39 -21.17
CA GLN A 708 -34.98 50.98 -22.50
C GLN A 708 -35.62 52.38 -22.48
N GLN A 709 -36.67 52.59 -21.69
CA GLN A 709 -37.30 53.90 -21.54
C GLN A 709 -36.34 54.94 -20.94
N TRP A 710 -35.56 54.56 -19.92
CA TRP A 710 -34.55 55.44 -19.33
C TRP A 710 -33.45 55.81 -20.31
N ARG A 711 -32.99 54.82 -21.10
CA ARG A 711 -32.03 55.06 -22.18
C ARG A 711 -32.56 56.07 -23.20
N GLU A 712 -33.79 55.89 -23.68
CA GLU A 712 -34.42 56.80 -24.64
C GLU A 712 -34.60 58.21 -24.05
N LEU A 713 -34.94 58.31 -22.76
CA LEU A 713 -35.03 59.58 -22.05
C LEU A 713 -33.68 60.30 -21.98
N GLU A 714 -32.60 59.59 -21.63
CA GLU A 714 -31.25 60.15 -21.61
C GLU A 714 -30.81 60.61 -23.02
N GLU A 715 -31.06 59.80 -24.05
CA GLU A 715 -30.77 60.15 -25.45
C GLU A 715 -31.54 61.41 -25.89
N GLN A 716 -32.80 61.56 -25.49
CA GLN A 716 -33.60 62.76 -25.74
C GLN A 716 -33.04 63.99 -25.02
N VAL A 717 -32.69 63.87 -23.73
CA VAL A 717 -32.11 64.97 -22.94
C VAL A 717 -30.80 65.44 -23.58
N VAL A 718 -29.91 64.51 -23.94
CA VAL A 718 -28.64 64.83 -24.59
C VAL A 718 -28.84 65.45 -25.96
N SER A 719 -29.79 64.93 -26.74
CA SER A 719 -30.15 65.52 -28.04
C SER A 719 -30.62 66.97 -27.89
N VAL A 720 -31.51 67.26 -26.93
CA VAL A 720 -32.00 68.63 -26.68
C VAL A 720 -30.87 69.58 -26.30
N VAL A 721 -29.98 69.17 -25.39
CA VAL A 721 -28.83 69.98 -24.97
C VAL A 721 -27.85 70.24 -26.12
N ASN A 722 -27.73 69.30 -27.05
CA ASN A 722 -26.82 69.37 -28.20
C ASN A 722 -27.51 69.75 -29.52
N LYS A 723 -28.59 70.55 -29.46
CA LYS A 723 -29.29 71.10 -30.64
C LYS A 723 -29.79 70.04 -31.63
N GLY A 724 -30.26 68.91 -31.12
CA GLY A 724 -30.82 67.80 -31.89
C GLY A 724 -29.81 66.74 -32.33
N VAL A 725 -28.53 66.84 -31.92
CA VAL A 725 -27.48 65.89 -32.30
C VAL A 725 -27.00 65.12 -31.08
N ILE A 726 -27.03 63.79 -31.11
CA ILE A 726 -26.41 62.97 -30.07
C ILE A 726 -24.91 62.84 -30.40
N PRO A 727 -24.00 63.28 -29.51
CA PRO A 727 -22.56 63.13 -29.73
C PRO A 727 -22.15 61.66 -29.93
N SER A 728 -21.18 61.38 -30.81
CA SER A 728 -20.73 60.01 -31.09
C SER A 728 -20.07 59.31 -29.88
N ASN A 729 -19.63 60.08 -28.90
CA ASN A 729 -19.07 59.62 -27.63
C ASN A 729 -20.11 59.58 -26.49
N PHE A 730 -21.38 59.92 -26.73
CA PHE A 730 -22.42 59.81 -25.71
C PHE A 730 -22.82 58.35 -25.52
N HIS A 731 -22.88 57.91 -24.26
CA HIS A 731 -23.37 56.59 -23.87
C HIS A 731 -24.35 56.73 -22.71
N PRO A 732 -25.46 55.98 -22.71
CA PRO A 732 -26.39 55.96 -21.60
C PRO A 732 -25.72 55.51 -20.31
N THR A 733 -26.14 56.08 -19.20
CA THR A 733 -25.62 55.76 -17.88
C THR A 733 -26.19 54.43 -17.41
N GLN A 734 -25.32 53.51 -16.99
CA GLN A 734 -25.75 52.21 -16.49
C GLN A 734 -25.19 51.94 -15.10
N TYR A 735 -26.01 52.25 -14.08
CA TYR A 735 -25.63 52.09 -12.68
C TYR A 735 -25.61 50.63 -12.22
N CYS A 736 -26.33 49.70 -12.86
CA CYS A 736 -26.36 48.28 -12.50
C CYS A 736 -26.08 47.40 -13.72
N LEU A 737 -24.96 46.67 -13.69
CA LEU A 737 -24.54 45.72 -14.72
C LEU A 737 -24.87 44.28 -14.31
N ASN A 738 -25.34 43.48 -15.25
CA ASN A 738 -25.75 42.09 -15.07
C ASN A 738 -25.58 41.27 -16.37
N SER A 739 -26.07 40.02 -16.43
CA SER A 739 -25.95 39.14 -17.61
C SER A 739 -26.68 39.64 -18.86
N TYR A 740 -27.57 40.62 -18.71
CA TYR A 740 -28.42 41.16 -19.76
C TYR A 740 -28.00 42.56 -20.22
N SER A 741 -27.04 43.22 -19.53
CA SER A 741 -26.51 44.53 -19.92
C SER A 741 -25.44 44.44 -21.02
N ASP A 742 -25.19 45.56 -21.72
CA ASP A 742 -24.06 45.67 -22.65
C ASP A 742 -22.76 45.89 -21.86
N ASN A 743 -22.06 44.80 -21.57
CA ASN A 743 -20.80 44.82 -20.82
C ASN A 743 -19.56 44.82 -21.73
N SER A 744 -19.70 45.23 -22.99
CA SER A 744 -18.56 45.25 -23.93
C SER A 744 -17.48 46.29 -23.57
N ARG A 745 -17.81 47.22 -22.67
CA ARG A 745 -17.01 48.40 -22.33
C ARG A 745 -16.72 48.46 -20.84
N PHE A 746 -15.61 49.09 -20.50
CA PHE A 746 -15.25 49.37 -19.11
C PHE A 746 -16.25 50.36 -18.49
N PRO A 747 -16.96 50.00 -17.41
CA PRO A 747 -17.85 50.92 -16.73
C PRO A 747 -17.08 52.02 -16.02
N LEU A 748 -17.74 53.16 -15.81
CA LEU A 748 -17.19 54.27 -15.05
C LEU A 748 -17.67 54.18 -13.60
N ALA A 749 -16.75 54.34 -12.66
CA ALA A 749 -17.05 54.53 -11.25
C ALA A 749 -16.41 55.84 -10.77
N VAL A 750 -16.96 56.42 -9.72
CA VAL A 750 -16.54 57.72 -9.19
C VAL A 750 -15.77 57.50 -7.88
N VAL A 751 -14.69 58.26 -7.66
CA VAL A 751 -13.97 58.24 -6.37
C VAL A 751 -14.95 58.52 -5.22
N ALA A 752 -14.77 57.83 -4.09
CA ALA A 752 -15.59 57.84 -2.89
C ALA A 752 -17.00 57.24 -3.03
N GLU A 753 -17.47 56.92 -4.23
CA GLU A 753 -18.74 56.22 -4.41
C GLU A 753 -18.57 54.69 -4.26
N PRO A 754 -19.49 54.00 -3.56
CA PRO A 754 -19.39 52.56 -3.39
C PRO A 754 -19.63 51.81 -4.70
N ILE A 755 -18.81 50.79 -4.93
CA ILE A 755 -19.01 49.76 -5.95
C ILE A 755 -19.49 48.52 -5.23
N THR A 756 -20.76 48.14 -5.42
CA THR A 756 -21.37 46.97 -4.79
C THR A 756 -21.41 45.80 -5.76
N VAL A 757 -20.79 44.69 -5.42
CA VAL A 757 -20.81 43.44 -6.18
C VAL A 757 -21.70 42.43 -5.47
N GLU A 758 -22.74 41.96 -6.17
CA GLU A 758 -23.55 40.85 -5.72
C GLU A 758 -23.01 39.53 -6.23
N VAL A 759 -22.61 38.65 -5.31
CA VAL A 759 -22.10 37.31 -5.62
C VAL A 759 -23.09 36.28 -5.13
N ALA A 760 -23.60 35.46 -6.06
CA ALA A 760 -24.51 34.37 -5.76
C ALA A 760 -23.75 33.09 -5.39
N PHE A 761 -23.87 32.68 -4.13
CA PHE A 761 -23.28 31.45 -3.60
C PHE A 761 -24.31 30.32 -3.54
N ARG A 762 -23.87 29.08 -3.77
CA ARG A 762 -24.65 27.86 -3.53
C ARG A 762 -23.84 26.90 -2.68
N ASN A 763 -24.42 26.45 -1.58
CA ASN A 763 -23.87 25.35 -0.79
C ASN A 763 -24.41 24.02 -1.35
N PRO A 764 -23.58 23.15 -1.95
CA PRO A 764 -24.02 21.84 -2.44
C PRO A 764 -24.11 20.78 -1.33
N LEU A 765 -23.61 21.07 -0.12
CA LEU A 765 -23.63 20.13 1.00
C LEU A 765 -24.90 20.25 1.82
N LYS A 766 -25.29 19.18 2.50
CA LYS A 766 -26.40 19.13 3.46
C LYS A 766 -26.05 19.77 4.82
N VAL A 767 -24.78 20.10 5.04
CA VAL A 767 -24.29 20.76 6.25
C VAL A 767 -24.06 22.24 5.98
N PRO A 768 -24.28 23.12 6.98
CA PRO A 768 -24.05 24.55 6.81
C PRO A 768 -22.56 24.85 6.61
N LEU A 769 -22.29 25.86 5.77
CA LEU A 769 -20.97 26.46 5.58
C LEU A 769 -20.93 27.81 6.27
N LEU A 770 -19.88 28.06 7.07
CA LEU A 770 -19.62 29.36 7.64
C LEU A 770 -18.41 29.97 6.93
N LEU A 771 -18.63 31.10 6.26
CA LEU A 771 -17.56 31.92 5.72
C LEU A 771 -17.30 33.06 6.70
N THR A 772 -16.04 33.28 7.05
CA THR A 772 -15.63 34.43 7.88
C THR A 772 -14.64 35.29 7.12
N ASP A 773 -14.61 36.58 7.43
CA ASP A 773 -13.79 37.58 6.75
C ASP A 773 -13.98 37.59 5.22
N LEU A 774 -15.24 37.45 4.78
CA LEU A 774 -15.61 37.42 3.37
C LEU A 774 -15.47 38.82 2.75
N SER A 775 -14.65 38.95 1.72
CA SER A 775 -14.38 40.21 1.02
C SER A 775 -14.05 39.98 -0.45
N LEU A 776 -14.07 41.06 -1.25
CA LEU A 776 -13.68 41.02 -2.65
C LEU A 776 -12.16 40.97 -2.80
N LEU A 777 -11.69 40.16 -3.74
CA LEU A 777 -10.30 40.15 -4.20
C LEU A 777 -10.20 41.02 -5.45
N TRP A 778 -9.31 42.00 -5.45
CA TRP A 778 -9.17 42.97 -6.54
C TRP A 778 -7.70 43.36 -6.79
N LYS A 779 -7.46 43.99 -7.93
CA LYS A 779 -6.19 44.61 -8.33
C LYS A 779 -6.47 46.02 -8.84
N PHE A 780 -5.68 47.00 -8.43
CA PHE A 780 -5.84 48.40 -8.84
C PHE A 780 -4.56 48.92 -9.53
N HIS A 781 -4.74 49.71 -10.58
CA HIS A 781 -3.67 50.42 -11.28
C HIS A 781 -3.97 51.93 -11.26
N PRO A 782 -3.24 52.73 -10.47
CA PRO A 782 -3.43 54.18 -10.41
C PRO A 782 -3.11 54.84 -11.76
N LYS A 783 -3.83 55.91 -12.10
CA LYS A 783 -3.56 56.69 -13.31
C LYS A 783 -3.01 58.07 -12.92
N ASP A 784 -1.69 58.25 -13.04
CA ASP A 784 -1.02 59.51 -12.69
C ASP A 784 -1.33 60.59 -13.74
N PHE A 785 -1.95 61.69 -13.32
CA PHE A 785 -2.18 62.89 -14.15
C PHE A 785 -1.15 64.00 -13.92
N SER A 786 -0.05 63.75 -13.19
CA SER A 786 1.05 64.73 -13.13
C SER A 786 1.85 64.68 -14.42
N GLY A 787 1.45 65.46 -15.41
CA GLY A 787 2.17 65.63 -16.67
C GLY A 787 3.61 66.09 -16.45
N LYS A 788 4.54 65.13 -16.43
CA LYS A 788 5.91 65.22 -16.94
C LYS A 788 6.33 63.82 -17.38
N ASP A 789 6.47 63.66 -18.69
CA ASP A 789 7.07 62.47 -19.29
C ASP A 789 8.50 62.25 -18.75
N ASN A 790 8.85 60.95 -18.66
CA ASN A 790 10.14 60.35 -18.32
C ASN A 790 10.52 60.29 -16.84
N GLU A 791 10.25 59.15 -16.19
CA GLU A 791 11.25 58.11 -15.95
C GLU A 791 10.58 56.83 -15.41
N GLU A 792 11.13 55.68 -15.78
CA GLU A 792 10.79 54.29 -15.41
C GLU A 792 9.63 54.11 -14.41
N VAL A 793 8.42 53.89 -14.94
CA VAL A 793 7.27 53.39 -14.18
C VAL A 793 7.60 51.98 -13.68
N LYS A 794 8.21 51.89 -12.49
CA LYS A 794 8.14 50.67 -11.69
C LYS A 794 6.66 50.39 -11.49
N GLN A 795 6.16 49.32 -12.14
CA GLN A 795 4.82 48.76 -11.89
C GLN A 795 4.72 48.41 -10.40
N LEU A 796 4.30 49.37 -9.56
CA LEU A 796 3.87 49.09 -8.20
C LEU A 796 2.46 48.49 -8.31
N ILE A 797 2.40 47.15 -8.30
CA ILE A 797 1.16 46.41 -8.09
C ILE A 797 0.94 46.41 -6.58
N THR A 798 0.29 47.45 -6.05
CA THR A 798 -0.01 47.57 -4.63
C THR A 798 -1.48 47.28 -4.37
N SER A 799 -1.77 46.16 -3.71
CA SER A 799 -3.03 45.93 -3.00
C SER A 799 -2.97 46.63 -1.64
N GLU A 800 -2.81 47.95 -1.65
CA GLU A 800 -2.78 48.74 -0.41
C GLU A 800 -4.21 49.20 -0.05
N PRO A 801 -4.68 48.96 1.19
CA PRO A 801 -6.02 49.31 1.63
C PRO A 801 -6.29 50.83 1.63
N GLU A 802 -5.24 51.66 1.54
CA GLU A 802 -5.37 53.11 1.39
C GLU A 802 -5.99 53.50 0.03
N MET A 803 -5.77 52.71 -1.03
CA MET A 803 -6.23 53.07 -2.37
C MET A 803 -7.70 52.70 -2.61
N ILE A 804 -8.11 51.51 -2.17
CA ILE A 804 -9.48 51.02 -2.27
C ILE A 804 -9.88 50.45 -0.90
N GLY A 805 -10.83 51.12 -0.24
CA GLY A 805 -11.48 50.57 0.96
C GLY A 805 -12.28 49.33 0.59
N THR A 806 -12.14 48.25 1.36
CA THR A 806 -12.84 46.98 1.10
C THR A 806 -13.73 46.63 2.28
N GLU A 807 -15.01 46.42 2.04
CA GLU A 807 -15.92 45.92 3.07
C GLU A 807 -15.65 44.43 3.33
N VAL A 808 -15.60 44.07 4.61
CA VAL A 808 -15.42 42.69 5.07
C VAL A 808 -16.68 42.25 5.81
N ILE A 809 -17.37 41.25 5.28
CA ILE A 809 -18.45 40.58 6.00
C ILE A 809 -17.81 39.62 7.00
N SER A 810 -17.96 39.92 8.28
CA SER A 810 -17.35 39.15 9.37
C SER A 810 -17.82 37.70 9.42
N GLU A 811 -19.13 37.45 9.27
CA GLU A 811 -19.74 36.12 9.27
C GLU A 811 -20.82 36.03 8.17
N PHE A 812 -20.69 35.03 7.30
CA PHE A 812 -21.66 34.72 6.25
C PHE A 812 -22.02 33.23 6.28
N LEU A 813 -23.16 32.93 6.92
CA LEU A 813 -23.70 31.58 7.05
C LEU A 813 -24.53 31.20 5.82
N ILE A 814 -24.24 30.04 5.23
CA ILE A 814 -25.01 29.41 4.17
C ILE A 814 -25.47 28.04 4.67
N ASN A 815 -26.77 27.84 4.83
CA ASN A 815 -27.36 26.58 5.28
C ASN A 815 -27.14 25.46 4.25
N GLY A 816 -27.43 24.22 4.66
CA GLY A 816 -27.33 23.07 3.76
C GLY A 816 -28.22 23.24 2.53
N GLU A 817 -27.67 22.97 1.35
CA GLU A 817 -28.37 23.05 0.05
C GLU A 817 -28.95 24.44 -0.29
N GLU A 818 -28.59 25.49 0.47
CA GLU A 818 -29.05 26.87 0.27
C GLU A 818 -28.29 27.57 -0.87
N SER A 819 -29.00 28.42 -1.61
CA SER A 819 -28.40 29.45 -2.46
C SER A 819 -28.62 30.82 -1.82
N LYS A 820 -27.55 31.58 -1.63
CA LYS A 820 -27.55 32.85 -0.89
C LYS A 820 -26.67 33.88 -1.58
N VAL A 821 -27.14 35.12 -1.67
CA VAL A 821 -26.41 36.22 -2.30
C VAL A 821 -25.70 37.04 -1.23
N ALA A 822 -24.43 37.39 -1.45
CA ALA A 822 -23.72 38.39 -0.65
C ALA A 822 -23.56 39.69 -1.45
N ARG A 823 -23.72 40.83 -0.78
CA ARG A 823 -23.40 42.16 -1.31
C ARG A 823 -22.08 42.60 -0.70
N LEU A 824 -21.04 42.73 -1.53
CA LEU A 824 -19.69 43.11 -1.10
C LEU A 824 -19.34 44.47 -1.70
N LYS A 825 -18.74 45.37 -0.93
CA LYS A 825 -18.48 46.74 -1.37
C LYS A 825 -17.00 47.08 -1.46
N LEU A 826 -16.68 47.89 -2.45
CA LEU A 826 -15.40 48.57 -2.60
C LEU A 826 -15.63 50.08 -2.58
N PHE A 827 -14.69 50.81 -1.99
CA PHE A 827 -14.69 52.26 -1.85
C PHE A 827 -13.40 52.82 -2.47
N PRO A 828 -13.42 53.18 -3.76
CA PRO A 828 -12.23 53.68 -4.42
C PRO A 828 -11.87 55.09 -3.93
N HIS A 829 -10.62 55.31 -3.52
CA HIS A 829 -10.13 56.63 -3.07
C HIS A 829 -9.25 57.34 -4.10
N HIS A 830 -8.84 56.64 -5.17
CA HIS A 830 -7.93 57.14 -6.20
C HIS A 830 -8.45 56.82 -7.61
N ILE A 831 -8.08 57.65 -8.58
CA ILE A 831 -8.39 57.49 -10.00
C ILE A 831 -7.48 56.42 -10.60
N GLY A 832 -8.04 55.54 -11.44
CA GLY A 832 -7.28 54.41 -11.99
C GLY A 832 -8.15 53.32 -12.59
N GLU A 833 -7.53 52.19 -12.92
CA GLU A 833 -8.19 50.99 -13.43
C GLU A 833 -8.31 49.96 -12.31
N LEU A 834 -9.54 49.55 -11.97
CA LEU A 834 -9.82 48.55 -10.96
C LEU A 834 -10.26 47.25 -11.64
N HIS A 835 -9.69 46.13 -11.21
CA HIS A 835 -10.05 44.78 -11.65
C HIS A 835 -10.52 43.97 -10.45
N ILE A 836 -11.78 43.56 -10.46
CA ILE A 836 -12.37 42.69 -9.44
C ILE A 836 -12.14 41.24 -9.89
N LEU A 837 -11.28 40.53 -9.16
CA LEU A 837 -10.78 39.21 -9.54
C LEU A 837 -11.63 38.06 -8.96
N GLY A 838 -12.19 38.25 -7.77
CA GLY A 838 -12.84 37.16 -7.06
C GLY A 838 -13.30 37.53 -5.66
N VAL A 839 -13.42 36.51 -4.81
CA VAL A 839 -13.68 36.65 -3.37
C VAL A 839 -12.63 35.90 -2.56
N VAL A 840 -12.34 36.41 -1.36
CA VAL A 840 -11.47 35.77 -0.37
C VAL A 840 -12.25 35.60 0.93
N TYR A 841 -12.07 34.45 1.58
CA TYR A 841 -12.77 34.11 2.82
C TYR A 841 -12.08 32.98 3.58
N ASN A 842 -12.41 32.86 4.86
CA ASN A 842 -12.10 31.71 5.70
C ASN A 842 -13.28 30.72 5.68
N LEU A 843 -13.08 29.54 5.08
CA LEU A 843 -14.08 28.47 5.08
C LEU A 843 -13.98 27.65 6.35
N GLY A 844 -15.08 27.52 7.08
CA GLY A 844 -15.13 26.72 8.30
C GLY A 844 -16.43 25.95 8.51
N THR A 845 -16.40 25.07 9.51
CA THR A 845 -17.58 24.32 9.98
C THR A 845 -18.08 24.88 11.31
N ILE A 846 -19.39 24.85 11.51
CA ILE A 846 -20.02 25.23 12.78
C ILE A 846 -19.92 24.07 13.77
N GLN A 847 -19.44 24.34 14.98
CA GLN A 847 -19.57 23.38 16.09
C GLN A 847 -21.02 23.40 16.60
N GLY A 848 -21.72 22.28 16.46
CA GLY A 848 -23.00 22.10 17.14
C GLY A 848 -22.74 21.99 18.65
N SER A 849 -23.24 22.94 19.43
CA SER A 849 -23.48 22.68 20.85
C SER A 849 -24.46 21.52 20.92
N MET A 850 -24.03 20.35 21.41
CA MET A 850 -24.94 19.30 21.84
C MET A 850 -25.72 19.85 23.04
N THR A 851 -26.85 20.50 22.80
CA THR A 851 -27.80 20.80 23.88
C THR A 851 -28.51 19.49 24.23
N VAL A 852 -28.16 18.96 25.40
CA VAL A 852 -28.92 17.93 26.10
C VAL A 852 -30.37 18.41 26.21
N ASP A 853 -31.31 17.52 25.90
CA ASP A 853 -32.75 17.78 25.87
C ASP A 853 -33.28 18.42 27.17
N GLY A 854 -34.16 19.40 26.98
CA GLY A 854 -35.15 19.81 27.97
C GLY A 854 -34.78 21.01 28.85
N ILE A 855 -35.14 22.22 28.40
CA ILE A 855 -35.95 23.22 29.11
C ILE A 855 -36.13 24.44 28.19
N GLY A 856 -37.40 24.77 27.92
CA GLY A 856 -37.96 26.08 27.56
C GLY A 856 -37.15 27.06 26.69
N VAL A 857 -37.55 27.18 25.43
CA VAL A 857 -37.24 28.34 24.57
C VAL A 857 -37.81 29.61 25.21
N LEU A 858 -36.94 30.57 25.54
CA LEU A 858 -37.31 31.98 25.75
C LEU A 858 -37.00 32.77 24.47
N PRO A 859 -37.94 33.57 23.94
CA PRO A 859 -37.73 34.33 22.72
C PRO A 859 -36.94 35.61 23.02
N GLY A 860 -35.78 35.77 22.37
CA GLY A 860 -35.04 37.02 22.34
C GLY A 860 -33.57 36.91 22.75
N CYS A 861 -32.72 36.36 21.86
CA CYS A 861 -31.32 36.75 21.68
C CYS A 861 -30.73 35.93 20.51
N HIS A 862 -30.79 36.47 19.29
CA HIS A 862 -30.15 35.86 18.11
C HIS A 862 -28.92 36.68 17.69
N THR A 863 -27.86 36.62 18.50
CA THR A 863 -26.49 36.88 18.04
C THR A 863 -25.55 35.97 18.81
N GLY A 864 -25.72 34.66 18.65
CA GLY A 864 -24.75 33.68 19.14
C GLY A 864 -23.56 33.67 18.18
N LYS A 865 -22.40 34.17 18.62
CA LYS A 865 -21.13 34.02 17.89
C LYS A 865 -20.89 32.54 17.60
N TYR A 866 -20.81 32.17 16.33
CA TYR A 866 -20.49 30.80 15.96
C TYR A 866 -19.00 30.54 16.24
N SER A 867 -18.69 29.64 17.18
CA SER A 867 -17.30 29.25 17.42
C SER A 867 -16.84 28.30 16.31
N LEU A 868 -15.81 28.71 15.56
CA LEU A 868 -15.15 27.88 14.57
C LEU A 868 -14.26 26.83 15.27
N SER A 869 -14.46 25.55 14.97
CA SER A 869 -13.51 24.51 15.38
C SER A 869 -12.24 24.53 14.55
N MET A 870 -12.37 24.87 13.25
CA MET A 870 -11.29 24.87 12.27
C MET A 870 -11.76 25.64 11.02
N SER A 871 -10.89 26.51 10.50
CA SER A 871 -11.11 27.24 9.26
C SER A 871 -9.85 27.27 8.39
N VAL A 872 -10.04 27.46 7.09
CA VAL A 872 -8.99 27.58 6.08
C VAL A 872 -9.23 28.84 5.27
N ARG A 873 -8.21 29.69 5.15
CA ARG A 873 -8.24 30.86 4.27
C ARG A 873 -8.01 30.46 2.83
N GLY A 874 -8.82 30.98 1.93
CA GLY A 874 -8.64 30.79 0.50
C GLY A 874 -9.47 31.75 -0.33
N LYS A 875 -9.45 31.55 -1.64
CA LYS A 875 -10.11 32.40 -2.62
C LYS A 875 -10.93 31.59 -3.62
N GLN A 876 -11.81 32.28 -4.32
CA GLN A 876 -12.45 31.79 -5.55
C GLN A 876 -12.52 32.94 -6.55
N ASP A 877 -12.18 32.65 -7.80
CA ASP A 877 -12.14 33.65 -8.87
C ASP A 877 -13.54 33.84 -9.48
N LEU A 878 -13.86 35.06 -9.88
CA LEU A 878 -15.12 35.44 -10.53
C LEU A 878 -14.96 35.44 -12.05
N GLU A 879 -15.00 34.26 -12.66
CA GLU A 879 -14.87 34.12 -14.11
C GLU A 879 -16.22 34.39 -14.81
N ILE A 880 -16.34 35.55 -15.44
CA ILE A 880 -17.53 35.94 -16.22
C ILE A 880 -17.28 35.74 -17.71
N GLN A 881 -18.13 34.96 -18.36
CA GLN A 881 -18.12 34.77 -19.80
C GLN A 881 -19.10 35.72 -20.48
N GLY A 882 -18.63 36.50 -21.45
CA GLY A 882 -19.47 37.42 -22.21
C GLY A 882 -20.40 36.72 -23.22
N PRO A 883 -21.23 37.47 -23.94
CA PRO A 883 -22.22 36.91 -24.85
C PRO A 883 -21.59 36.18 -26.04
N ARG A 884 -22.23 35.12 -26.53
CA ARG A 884 -21.77 34.39 -27.73
C ARG A 884 -21.89 35.27 -28.97
N LEU A 885 -20.79 35.40 -29.70
CA LEU A 885 -20.74 36.15 -30.96
C LEU A 885 -21.31 35.28 -32.09
N ASN A 886 -22.13 35.88 -32.95
CA ASN A 886 -22.76 35.21 -34.09
C ASN A 886 -22.85 36.11 -35.34
N ASN A 887 -22.01 37.13 -35.45
CA ASN A 887 -22.11 38.15 -36.50
C ASN A 887 -21.36 37.74 -37.77
N THR A 888 -20.19 37.12 -37.63
CA THR A 888 -19.39 36.64 -38.77
C THR A 888 -19.59 35.15 -39.06
N LYS A 889 -19.27 34.70 -40.28
CA LYS A 889 -19.30 33.27 -40.64
C LYS A 889 -18.39 32.46 -39.72
N GLU A 890 -17.24 33.01 -39.37
CA GLU A 890 -16.25 32.43 -38.46
C GLU A 890 -16.77 32.30 -37.04
N GLU A 891 -17.45 33.32 -36.49
CA GLU A 891 -18.10 33.27 -35.16
C GLU A 891 -19.25 32.26 -35.10
N LYS A 892 -19.98 32.08 -36.20
CA LYS A 892 -21.03 31.05 -36.27
C LYS A 892 -20.44 29.64 -36.27
N THR A 893 -19.26 29.44 -36.88
CA THR A 893 -18.60 28.13 -37.02
C THR A 893 -17.59 27.80 -35.92
N SER A 894 -17.10 28.79 -35.18
CA SER A 894 -16.20 28.63 -34.03
C SER A 894 -16.85 29.30 -32.83
N VAL A 895 -17.13 28.54 -31.76
CA VAL A 895 -17.78 29.07 -30.56
C VAL A 895 -16.91 30.18 -29.96
N LYS A 896 -17.23 31.44 -30.26
CA LYS A 896 -16.52 32.65 -29.80
C LYS A 896 -17.44 33.48 -28.90
N TYR A 897 -16.86 34.12 -27.90
CA TYR A 897 -17.56 34.97 -26.94
C TYR A 897 -16.99 36.38 -26.96
N GLY A 898 -17.86 37.38 -26.79
CA GLY A 898 -17.47 38.78 -26.64
C GLY A 898 -16.91 39.08 -25.24
N PRO A 899 -16.31 40.26 -25.05
CA PRO A 899 -15.85 40.67 -23.73
C PRO A 899 -17.03 40.96 -22.79
N ASP A 900 -16.84 40.68 -21.50
CA ASP A 900 -17.69 41.16 -20.41
C ASP A 900 -16.80 41.88 -19.40
N ARG A 901 -16.97 43.20 -19.29
CA ARG A 901 -16.11 44.12 -18.53
C ARG A 901 -16.75 44.62 -17.26
N ARG A 902 -17.85 44.00 -16.79
CA ARG A 902 -18.57 44.51 -15.61
C ARG A 902 -17.74 44.54 -14.33
N LEU A 903 -16.69 43.71 -14.26
CA LEU A 903 -15.75 43.61 -13.14
C LEU A 903 -14.50 44.49 -13.32
N ASP A 904 -14.40 45.25 -14.41
CA ASP A 904 -13.24 46.08 -14.75
C ASP A 904 -13.59 47.59 -14.78
N PRO A 905 -14.05 48.22 -13.68
CA PRO A 905 -14.38 49.64 -13.73
C PRO A 905 -13.15 50.56 -13.83
N ILE A 906 -13.32 51.65 -14.58
CA ILE A 906 -12.40 52.79 -14.58
C ILE A 906 -12.89 53.78 -13.54
N ILE A 907 -12.07 54.03 -12.52
CA ILE A 907 -12.34 55.01 -11.48
C ILE A 907 -11.98 56.41 -12.01
N THR A 908 -12.91 57.35 -11.87
CA THR A 908 -12.84 58.74 -12.35
C THR A 908 -12.93 59.74 -11.21
N GLU A 909 -12.60 61.01 -11.50
CA GLU A 909 -12.69 62.13 -10.55
C GLU A 909 -14.10 62.27 -9.94
N GLU A 910 -14.20 63.03 -8.84
CA GLU A 910 -15.49 63.36 -8.22
C GLU A 910 -16.46 63.96 -9.25
N MET A 911 -17.67 63.40 -9.32
CA MET A 911 -18.72 63.81 -10.24
C MET A 911 -19.91 64.41 -9.48
N PRO A 912 -20.66 65.34 -10.09
CA PRO A 912 -21.84 65.91 -9.45
C PRO A 912 -22.95 64.85 -9.27
N LEU A 913 -23.45 64.71 -8.03
CA LEU A 913 -24.58 63.83 -7.70
C LEU A 913 -25.91 64.56 -7.91
N LEU A 914 -26.81 63.97 -8.72
CA LEU A 914 -28.15 64.53 -8.93
C LEU A 914 -29.12 64.05 -7.84
N GLU A 915 -29.70 65.00 -7.10
CA GLU A 915 -30.72 64.74 -6.07
C GLU A 915 -32.06 65.37 -6.47
N THR A 916 -33.15 64.62 -6.34
CA THR A 916 -34.53 65.11 -6.42
C THR A 916 -35.03 65.52 -5.04
N LEU A 917 -35.80 66.61 -4.98
CA LEU A 917 -36.57 66.96 -3.78
C LEU A 917 -37.90 66.19 -3.81
N GLY A 918 -38.23 65.49 -2.73
CA GLY A 918 -39.43 64.67 -2.60
C GLY A 918 -40.71 65.50 -2.70
N LEU A 919 -41.32 65.56 -3.88
CA LEU A 919 -42.73 65.93 -4.03
C LEU A 919 -43.58 64.72 -3.63
N ALA A 920 -43.88 64.62 -2.34
CA ALA A 920 -44.88 63.68 -1.85
C ALA A 920 -46.27 64.06 -2.40
N GLN A 921 -46.90 63.11 -3.09
CA GLN A 921 -48.34 62.90 -3.20
C GLN A 921 -49.23 64.11 -3.56
N GLU A 922 -49.40 64.41 -4.87
CA GLU A 922 -50.67 64.95 -5.38
C GLU A 922 -50.79 64.87 -6.92
N VAL A 923 -50.55 63.69 -7.52
CA VAL A 923 -50.96 63.44 -8.92
C VAL A 923 -51.57 62.05 -9.02
N ASN A 924 -52.71 61.87 -8.36
CA ASN A 924 -53.64 60.79 -8.65
C ASN A 924 -55.06 61.23 -8.28
N GLN A 925 -55.52 62.30 -8.95
CA GLN A 925 -56.94 62.60 -9.17
C GLN A 925 -57.05 63.68 -10.26
N ARG A 926 -57.09 63.26 -11.52
CA ARG A 926 -58.02 63.74 -12.55
C ARG A 926 -57.97 62.86 -13.77
#